data_AF-A0A3Q3IAM9-F1
#
_entry.id   AF-A0A3Q3IAM9-F1
#
_cell.length_a   1.000
_cell.length_b   1.000
_cell.length_c   1.000
_cell.angle_alpha   90.00
_cell.angle_beta   90.00
_cell.angle_gamma   90.00
#
_symmetry.space_group_name_H-M   'P 1'
#
loop_
_entity.id
_entity.type
_entity.pdbx_description
1 polymer ?
#
loop_
_entity_poly.entity_id
_entity_poly.type
_entity_poly.pdbx_seq_one_letter_code
_entity_poly.pdbx_strand_id
1 'polypeptide(L)'
;MSFKDDTRILVLEEQVKSLSDELMQCQADKEFVWSLWKRLQVANPDLTQAVSLVVEREKHKAEIKDRKVLEILQTKDYKIQEMEQKVAGQQQEINSLVQRRTAVDEECALMKRELTALHEQLVDKSQELEEMKTECRRNEKELQALEEEKQGLTSCCAALRADLEEKERQANSHRDQRDAAQARVKELEVELHNACQELSGLQRHSRSLAVQLSSKEREVEEKEGQLGQLRGEFAEVQSLYRQSTEHATEQSHLIKQLEGLNLDTQRVLRNQEEAHTADTTSYQKLYKELSQCYQALVSSEASLRQSHQQLSSQLAQKDQYILQLQSQLQQQQLEQIHLQQWQQQLQAPQTTLDPSPNRQTNFKAVVSEQADAAAQRSSPNSDQVSTQGLNPRSMDRALQHRSTSSVKRQQSQGAHVQRSRSLSPASSVELGSGRRRRADQRIQDLEELLHLKMEENEELRRAHDKRRERLCLIHTNYKTVRDQLKEMEKSSGLAGLEEELDMLRVQAAMDRATVKELHLCLANEHQELLHKVVAERQVKSSTPKSSVSSERMEQSFKKIEQLEQRMMSLKEETERLREEKEQLLEANEDLAHNCHRLQASLDHLQTQEAVCENAAQAQALAREEQHRNEIMALEAQVAASQKEATKVHQQLLKLRQELGILRAARDFYRNRAAGPVLKLAGGIASSISSKVKFKTARLRGPLRLCSHRTVSPNQAIIWQGRSPSPSKDEWEDLSVDGDSGEEYSDSLNSVPSGTASYRLHANRKSYRCSLISNAEVPAAKSKSVLAQDNKQHEHWEHGKRGEKRRWRRKGMLMKTQHCSSSSLQQRIESLQRHIDILRSARKDAVLSARELRKANETSTAQLNSLTEKLCSSKQLIQKLTSDLAGVEQQKKVLEMEVEQWRQITFPQQNAPPPTAPVSAECSCQGRTMPTPANPAPEALEAEIKQLQAKLKSASAEVTRQVAANKALRGQLQEKDDKLCQLQDKASHTERDVNMKRQLVEDLKTRLKFLQEMEKSYRGQVEELEKKVKTLSEEATNRKALIDSLKRRLNVATTEKNQCEVSSRKLKEDLEKKEQRMHALQARLVSSEQALAVLEQTATEQMEGLTQQSSHVLERLQRQLGQACSQLEQLHSFIKALASEILIDIQEVKQQLMKRRRLRQASTVAGKGAFSAKSMIKAKSIAASILNMSENDLEDIMDTDQVTEAHSESLRDQEWLDHLNHILQQKIPSAGQLIEAVRVKMKERKVLTEELATLATPVSEKA
;
A
#
# COMPACT_ATOMS: atom_id res chain seq x y z
N MET A 1 -111.60 100.99 -37.62
CA MET A 1 -112.12 101.16 -39.00
C MET A 1 -112.95 102.44 -39.17
N SER A 2 -113.76 102.88 -38.19
CA SER A 2 -114.63 104.08 -38.23
C SER A 2 -114.22 105.21 -39.19
N PHE A 3 -113.02 105.78 -39.00
CA PHE A 3 -112.51 106.96 -39.72
C PHE A 3 -112.67 106.96 -41.26
N LYS A 4 -112.80 105.81 -41.93
CA LYS A 4 -113.02 105.74 -43.39
C LYS A 4 -114.46 105.98 -43.83
N ASP A 5 -115.43 105.65 -42.99
CA ASP A 5 -116.84 105.87 -43.31
C ASP A 5 -117.25 107.30 -42.95
N ASP A 6 -116.77 107.79 -41.80
CA ASP A 6 -116.91 109.20 -41.35
C ASP A 6 -116.38 110.20 -42.39
N THR A 7 -115.20 109.94 -42.97
CA THR A 7 -114.63 110.80 -44.03
C THR A 7 -115.38 110.71 -45.35
N ARG A 8 -116.02 109.58 -45.67
CA ARG A 8 -116.85 109.45 -46.89
C ARG A 8 -118.17 110.20 -46.75
N ILE A 9 -118.74 110.26 -45.55
CA ILE A 9 -119.94 111.07 -45.24
C ILE A 9 -119.61 112.55 -45.44
N LEU A 10 -118.52 113.06 -44.84
CA LEU A 10 -118.10 114.46 -44.96
C LEU A 10 -117.91 114.92 -46.43
N VAL A 11 -117.26 114.10 -47.27
CA VAL A 11 -117.09 114.42 -48.69
C VAL A 11 -118.42 114.48 -49.44
N LEU A 12 -119.39 113.63 -49.10
CA LEU A 12 -120.72 113.66 -49.70
C LEU A 12 -121.54 114.87 -49.23
N GLU A 13 -121.44 115.26 -47.95
CA GLU A 13 -122.08 116.48 -47.44
C GLU A 13 -121.52 117.75 -48.11
N GLU A 14 -120.21 117.81 -48.34
CA GLU A 14 -119.55 118.92 -49.03
C GLU A 14 -119.94 119.00 -50.51
N GLN A 15 -120.04 117.86 -51.20
CA GLN A 15 -120.57 117.78 -52.57
C GLN A 15 -122.05 118.20 -52.66
N VAL A 16 -122.90 117.78 -51.71
CA VAL A 16 -124.32 118.17 -51.65
C VAL A 16 -124.47 119.68 -51.43
N LYS A 17 -123.64 120.29 -50.58
CA LYS A 17 -123.58 121.76 -50.42
C LYS A 17 -123.20 122.44 -51.74
N SER A 18 -122.10 122.02 -52.38
CA SER A 18 -121.64 122.63 -53.64
C SER A 18 -122.72 122.59 -54.74
N LEU A 19 -123.42 121.47 -54.89
CA LEU A 19 -124.51 121.32 -55.86
C LEU A 19 -125.75 122.17 -55.49
N SER A 20 -126.03 122.35 -54.21
CA SER A 20 -127.12 123.22 -53.73
C SER A 20 -126.83 124.71 -54.00
N ASP A 21 -125.58 125.15 -53.78
CA ASP A 21 -125.16 126.52 -54.06
C ASP A 21 -125.13 126.81 -55.57
N GLU A 22 -124.68 125.85 -56.39
CA GLU A 22 -124.73 125.95 -57.85
C GLU A 22 -126.17 125.99 -58.38
N LEU A 23 -127.10 125.20 -57.80
CA LEU A 23 -128.52 125.25 -58.14
C LEU A 23 -129.13 126.62 -57.80
N MET A 24 -128.87 127.15 -56.61
CA MET A 24 -129.28 128.49 -56.20
C MET A 24 -128.74 129.59 -57.13
N GLN A 25 -127.47 129.49 -57.53
CA GLN A 25 -126.84 130.43 -58.46
C GLN A 25 -127.47 130.35 -59.87
N CYS A 26 -127.75 129.15 -60.38
CA CYS A 26 -128.44 128.96 -61.66
C CYS A 26 -129.90 129.48 -61.61
N GLN A 27 -130.58 129.30 -60.48
CA GLN A 27 -131.93 129.80 -60.26
C GLN A 27 -131.96 131.34 -60.24
N ALA A 28 -130.99 131.98 -59.58
CA ALA A 28 -130.83 133.44 -59.61
C ALA A 28 -130.48 133.97 -61.01
N ASP A 29 -129.63 133.29 -61.78
CA ASP A 29 -129.31 133.66 -63.18
C ASP A 29 -130.52 133.48 -64.12
N LYS A 30 -131.34 132.43 -63.92
CA LYS A 30 -132.60 132.24 -64.67
C LYS A 30 -133.58 133.40 -64.43
N GLU A 31 -133.83 133.76 -63.18
CA GLU A 31 -134.74 134.87 -62.85
C GLU A 31 -134.18 136.22 -63.32
N PHE A 32 -132.85 136.40 -63.31
CA PHE A 32 -132.18 137.55 -63.91
C PHE A 32 -132.44 137.64 -65.42
N VAL A 33 -132.24 136.56 -66.19
CA VAL A 33 -132.48 136.52 -67.64
C VAL A 33 -133.97 136.72 -67.97
N TRP A 34 -134.88 136.11 -67.19
CA TRP A 34 -136.33 136.27 -67.39
C TRP A 34 -136.81 137.70 -67.10
N SER A 35 -136.27 138.32 -66.03
CA SER A 35 -136.48 139.75 -65.71
C SER A 35 -135.97 140.66 -66.83
N LEU A 36 -134.77 140.38 -67.37
CA LEU A 36 -134.17 141.12 -68.47
C LEU A 36 -135.01 141.01 -69.76
N TRP A 37 -135.40 139.79 -70.13
CA TRP A 37 -136.28 139.52 -71.29
C TRP A 37 -137.63 140.25 -71.17
N LYS A 38 -138.24 140.23 -69.98
CA LYS A 38 -139.52 140.90 -69.74
C LYS A 38 -139.45 142.44 -69.78
N ARG A 39 -138.27 143.04 -69.53
CA ARG A 39 -138.02 144.48 -69.79
C ARG A 39 -137.80 144.77 -71.28
N LEU A 40 -137.17 143.86 -72.01
CA LEU A 40 -136.86 144.02 -73.44
C LEU A 40 -138.06 143.93 -74.38
N GLN A 41 -139.21 143.42 -73.93
CA GLN A 41 -140.42 143.29 -74.75
C GLN A 41 -141.37 144.52 -74.68
N VAL A 42 -140.96 145.61 -74.02
CA VAL A 42 -141.67 146.90 -74.08
C VAL A 42 -141.59 147.48 -75.49
N ALA A 43 -142.67 148.08 -76.00
CA ALA A 43 -142.75 148.56 -77.39
C ALA A 43 -141.72 149.65 -77.77
N ASN A 44 -141.13 150.33 -76.77
CA ASN A 44 -139.87 151.05 -76.87
C ASN A 44 -139.03 150.66 -75.62
N PRO A 45 -138.10 149.71 -75.71
CA PRO A 45 -137.33 149.25 -74.54
C PRO A 45 -136.09 150.12 -74.32
N ASP A 46 -135.78 150.47 -73.07
CA ASP A 46 -134.51 151.13 -72.72
C ASP A 46 -133.41 150.09 -72.53
N LEU A 47 -132.52 149.98 -73.52
CA LEU A 47 -131.38 149.05 -73.48
C LEU A 47 -130.32 149.46 -72.45
N THR A 48 -130.24 150.73 -72.06
CA THR A 48 -129.10 151.25 -71.27
C THR A 48 -129.08 150.63 -69.88
N GLN A 49 -130.23 150.66 -69.19
CA GLN A 49 -130.40 150.03 -67.88
C GLN A 49 -130.22 148.51 -67.95
N ALA A 50 -130.62 147.87 -69.05
CA ALA A 50 -130.46 146.43 -69.25
C ALA A 50 -128.98 146.04 -69.35
N VAL A 51 -128.15 146.81 -70.07
CA VAL A 51 -126.71 146.56 -70.18
C VAL A 51 -125.99 146.76 -68.83
N SER A 52 -126.30 147.81 -68.07
CA SER A 52 -125.69 148.04 -66.76
C SER A 52 -125.92 146.85 -65.80
N LEU A 53 -127.13 146.29 -65.77
CA LEU A 53 -127.45 145.14 -64.93
C LEU A 53 -126.66 143.87 -65.34
N VAL A 54 -126.38 143.68 -66.63
CA VAL A 54 -125.53 142.57 -67.10
C VAL A 54 -124.07 142.77 -66.70
N VAL A 55 -123.55 144.01 -66.80
CA VAL A 55 -122.17 144.33 -66.41
C VAL A 55 -121.96 144.15 -64.91
N GLU A 56 -122.91 144.57 -64.05
CA GLU A 56 -122.81 144.29 -62.61
C GLU A 56 -122.91 142.79 -62.29
N ARG A 57 -123.79 142.04 -62.98
CA ARG A 57 -123.93 140.59 -62.77
C ARG A 57 -122.66 139.82 -63.14
N GLU A 58 -122.01 140.18 -64.25
CA GLU A 58 -120.73 139.57 -64.65
C GLU A 58 -119.55 140.04 -63.80
N LYS A 59 -119.54 141.30 -63.33
CA LYS A 59 -118.55 141.75 -62.33
C LYS A 59 -118.62 140.91 -61.06
N HIS A 60 -119.80 140.70 -60.49
CA HIS A 60 -119.97 139.84 -59.31
C HIS A 60 -119.54 138.39 -59.58
N LYS A 61 -119.79 137.85 -60.79
CA LYS A 61 -119.28 136.52 -61.18
C LYS A 61 -117.75 136.46 -61.26
N ALA A 62 -117.07 137.54 -61.63
CA ALA A 62 -115.62 137.62 -61.56
C ALA A 62 -115.13 137.65 -60.10
N GLU A 63 -115.69 138.55 -59.28
CA GLU A 63 -115.35 138.69 -57.85
C GLU A 63 -115.56 137.38 -57.06
N ILE A 64 -116.62 136.61 -57.38
CA ILE A 64 -116.86 135.28 -56.79
C ILE A 64 -115.82 134.24 -57.24
N LYS A 65 -115.37 134.28 -58.51
CA LYS A 65 -114.30 133.39 -59.00
C LYS A 65 -112.97 133.70 -58.34
N ASP A 66 -112.59 134.97 -58.25
CA ASP A 66 -111.34 135.40 -57.63
C ASP A 66 -111.32 135.07 -56.13
N ARG A 67 -112.46 135.24 -55.44
CA ARG A 67 -112.62 134.77 -54.05
C ARG A 67 -112.40 133.26 -53.94
N LYS A 68 -113.02 132.44 -54.80
CA LYS A 68 -112.82 130.99 -54.81
C LYS A 68 -111.37 130.59 -55.12
N VAL A 69 -110.66 131.33 -55.97
CA VAL A 69 -109.23 131.10 -56.24
C VAL A 69 -108.38 131.38 -54.99
N LEU A 70 -108.62 132.49 -54.28
CA LEU A 70 -107.93 132.80 -53.03
C LEU A 70 -108.20 131.78 -51.93
N GLU A 71 -109.45 131.31 -51.82
CA GLU A 71 -109.88 130.28 -50.86
C GLU A 71 -109.22 128.91 -51.16
N ILE A 72 -109.09 128.55 -52.44
CA ILE A 72 -108.31 127.38 -52.91
C ILE A 72 -106.81 127.55 -52.62
N LEU A 73 -106.25 128.74 -52.78
CA LEU A 73 -104.83 129.01 -52.48
C LEU A 73 -104.56 128.89 -50.98
N GLN A 74 -105.34 129.56 -50.13
CA GLN A 74 -105.23 129.43 -48.66
C GLN A 74 -105.36 127.97 -48.21
N THR A 75 -106.31 127.21 -48.78
CA THR A 75 -106.48 125.78 -48.48
C THR A 75 -105.26 124.96 -48.91
N LYS A 76 -104.61 125.30 -50.04
CA LYS A 76 -103.37 124.66 -50.49
C LYS A 76 -102.18 125.05 -49.62
N ASP A 77 -102.05 126.30 -49.20
CA ASP A 77 -100.95 126.78 -48.36
C ASP A 77 -101.01 126.12 -46.97
N TYR A 78 -102.21 126.04 -46.36
CA TYR A 78 -102.43 125.21 -45.15
C TYR A 78 -102.08 123.74 -45.39
N LYS A 79 -102.40 123.19 -46.57
CA LYS A 79 -102.09 121.79 -46.89
C LYS A 79 -100.59 121.54 -47.10
N ILE A 80 -99.86 122.51 -47.67
CA ILE A 80 -98.41 122.49 -47.78
C ILE A 80 -97.80 122.52 -46.37
N GLN A 81 -98.22 123.44 -45.51
CA GLN A 81 -97.74 123.53 -44.13
C GLN A 81 -98.01 122.25 -43.32
N GLU A 82 -99.17 121.61 -43.48
CA GLU A 82 -99.47 120.31 -42.85
C GLU A 82 -98.53 119.19 -43.36
N MET A 83 -98.20 119.19 -44.65
CA MET A 83 -97.27 118.23 -45.24
C MET A 83 -95.82 118.51 -44.82
N GLU A 84 -95.40 119.77 -44.74
CA GLU A 84 -94.07 120.17 -44.23
C GLU A 84 -93.89 119.76 -42.77
N GLN A 85 -94.89 119.95 -41.91
CA GLN A 85 -94.84 119.45 -40.52
C GLN A 85 -94.72 117.92 -40.46
N LYS A 86 -95.43 117.19 -41.33
CA LYS A 86 -95.32 115.73 -41.40
C LYS A 86 -93.96 115.26 -41.91
N VAL A 87 -93.41 115.91 -42.93
CA VAL A 87 -92.06 115.64 -43.45
C VAL A 87 -91.00 115.95 -42.39
N ALA A 88 -91.13 117.06 -41.66
CA ALA A 88 -90.23 117.40 -40.55
C ALA A 88 -90.29 116.37 -39.41
N GLY A 89 -91.50 115.94 -39.02
CA GLY A 89 -91.69 114.88 -38.02
C GLY A 89 -91.11 113.53 -38.47
N GLN A 90 -91.39 113.12 -39.70
CA GLN A 90 -90.81 111.90 -40.30
C GLN A 90 -89.28 112.00 -40.40
N GLN A 91 -88.71 113.15 -40.75
CA GLN A 91 -87.26 113.35 -40.80
C GLN A 91 -86.63 113.26 -39.40
N GLN A 92 -87.28 113.78 -38.36
CA GLN A 92 -86.84 113.60 -36.97
C GLN A 92 -86.91 112.13 -36.53
N GLU A 93 -87.98 111.42 -36.88
CA GLU A 93 -88.11 110.00 -36.56
C GLU A 93 -87.05 109.16 -37.28
N ILE A 94 -86.82 109.39 -38.58
CA ILE A 94 -85.74 108.79 -39.38
C ILE A 94 -84.38 109.07 -38.73
N ASN A 95 -84.09 110.31 -38.34
CA ASN A 95 -82.83 110.66 -37.68
C ASN A 95 -82.67 109.89 -36.35
N SER A 96 -83.74 109.73 -35.56
CA SER A 96 -83.73 108.94 -34.31
C SER A 96 -83.52 107.43 -34.54
N LEU A 97 -83.98 106.92 -35.68
CA LEU A 97 -83.81 105.52 -36.09
C LEU A 97 -82.39 105.27 -36.61
N VAL A 98 -81.84 106.23 -37.38
CA VAL A 98 -80.44 106.19 -37.83
C VAL A 98 -79.48 106.22 -36.65
N GLN A 99 -79.69 107.11 -35.67
CA GLN A 99 -78.84 107.19 -34.46
C GLN A 99 -78.90 105.91 -33.61
N ARG A 100 -80.09 105.31 -33.43
CA ARG A 100 -80.22 104.01 -32.75
C ARG A 100 -79.57 102.88 -33.55
N ARG A 101 -79.68 102.92 -34.88
CA ARG A 101 -79.00 101.95 -35.75
C ARG A 101 -77.49 102.07 -35.64
N THR A 102 -76.90 103.27 -35.68
CA THR A 102 -75.44 103.42 -35.57
C THR A 102 -74.91 102.91 -34.23
N ALA A 103 -75.62 103.15 -33.13
CA ALA A 103 -75.27 102.57 -31.83
C ALA A 103 -75.28 101.02 -31.85
N VAL A 104 -76.31 100.41 -32.43
CA VAL A 104 -76.40 98.94 -32.56
C VAL A 104 -75.36 98.38 -33.55
N ASP A 105 -75.06 99.07 -34.64
CA ASP A 105 -73.99 98.70 -35.59
C ASP A 105 -72.59 98.81 -34.91
N GLU A 106 -72.38 99.77 -34.00
CA GLU A 106 -71.19 99.92 -33.17
C GLU A 106 -71.06 98.82 -32.08
N GLU A 107 -72.15 98.52 -31.35
CA GLU A 107 -72.22 97.40 -30.40
C GLU A 107 -71.96 96.05 -31.10
N CYS A 108 -72.55 95.84 -32.28
CA CYS A 108 -72.28 94.68 -33.12
C CYS A 108 -70.83 94.63 -33.61
N ALA A 109 -70.18 95.77 -33.84
CA ALA A 109 -68.76 95.83 -34.18
C ALA A 109 -67.87 95.52 -32.96
N LEU A 110 -68.26 95.91 -31.75
CA LEU A 110 -67.55 95.54 -30.51
C LEU A 110 -67.68 94.04 -30.25
N MET A 111 -68.89 93.48 -30.20
CA MET A 111 -69.12 92.04 -30.02
C MET A 111 -68.42 91.19 -31.09
N LYS A 112 -68.33 91.66 -32.34
CA LYS A 112 -67.54 90.97 -33.39
C LYS A 112 -66.05 90.93 -33.07
N ARG A 113 -65.46 92.03 -32.58
CA ARG A 113 -64.04 92.08 -32.17
C ARG A 113 -63.77 91.16 -30.98
N GLU A 114 -64.67 91.15 -30.00
CA GLU A 114 -64.59 90.27 -28.83
C GLU A 114 -64.71 88.79 -29.23
N LEU A 115 -65.65 88.44 -30.11
CA LEU A 115 -65.77 87.08 -30.66
C LEU A 115 -64.55 86.66 -31.46
N THR A 116 -63.93 87.54 -32.25
CA THR A 116 -62.66 87.21 -32.94
C THR A 116 -61.51 87.02 -31.95
N ALA A 117 -61.38 87.87 -30.93
CA ALA A 117 -60.32 87.74 -29.93
C ALA A 117 -60.48 86.47 -29.06
N LEU A 118 -61.72 86.10 -28.71
CA LEU A 118 -62.02 84.84 -28.03
C LEU A 118 -61.80 83.61 -28.93
N HIS A 119 -62.03 83.73 -30.24
CA HIS A 119 -61.74 82.67 -31.19
C HIS A 119 -60.24 82.47 -31.39
N GLU A 120 -59.47 83.56 -31.50
CA GLU A 120 -58.01 83.57 -31.56
C GLU A 120 -57.41 82.95 -30.29
N GLN A 121 -57.85 83.39 -29.10
CA GLN A 121 -57.45 82.76 -27.83
C GLN A 121 -57.83 81.28 -27.74
N LEU A 122 -58.96 80.85 -28.30
CA LEU A 122 -59.35 79.44 -28.34
C LEU A 122 -58.45 78.62 -29.28
N VAL A 123 -58.05 79.19 -30.42
CA VAL A 123 -57.09 78.59 -31.35
C VAL A 123 -55.72 78.46 -30.67
N ASP A 124 -55.19 79.54 -30.09
CA ASP A 124 -53.92 79.53 -29.35
C ASP A 124 -53.92 78.47 -28.24
N LYS A 125 -54.97 78.43 -27.40
CA LYS A 125 -55.09 77.42 -26.34
C LYS A 125 -55.29 76.01 -26.86
N SER A 126 -55.84 75.83 -28.06
CA SER A 126 -55.91 74.51 -28.71
C SER A 126 -54.54 74.07 -29.25
N GLN A 127 -53.73 75.00 -29.76
CA GLN A 127 -52.37 74.72 -30.23
C GLN A 127 -51.43 74.42 -29.06
N GLU A 128 -51.42 75.26 -28.00
CA GLU A 128 -50.68 74.98 -26.76
C GLU A 128 -51.01 73.59 -26.21
N LEU A 129 -52.30 73.18 -26.26
CA LEU A 129 -52.75 71.88 -25.78
C LEU A 129 -52.25 70.72 -26.66
N GLU A 130 -52.20 70.86 -27.98
CA GLU A 130 -51.61 69.84 -28.86
C GLU A 130 -50.08 69.79 -28.75
N GLU A 131 -49.40 70.92 -28.63
CA GLU A 131 -47.95 70.97 -28.36
C GLU A 131 -47.63 70.25 -27.05
N MET A 132 -48.33 70.59 -25.95
CA MET A 132 -48.22 69.88 -24.67
C MET A 132 -48.58 68.39 -24.77
N LYS A 133 -49.57 67.98 -25.59
CA LYS A 133 -49.85 66.55 -25.83
C LYS A 133 -48.71 65.86 -26.58
N THR A 134 -48.08 66.51 -27.56
CA THR A 134 -46.92 65.93 -28.27
C THR A 134 -45.71 65.79 -27.34
N GLU A 135 -45.50 66.77 -26.46
CA GLU A 135 -44.42 66.73 -25.48
C GLU A 135 -44.71 65.72 -24.36
N CYS A 136 -45.95 65.57 -23.88
CA CYS A 136 -46.33 64.45 -23.01
C CYS A 136 -46.06 63.09 -23.68
N ARG A 137 -46.48 62.90 -24.94
CA ARG A 137 -46.19 61.66 -25.71
C ARG A 137 -44.70 61.41 -25.97
N ARG A 138 -43.88 62.47 -25.94
CA ARG A 138 -42.42 62.36 -26.00
C ARG A 138 -41.87 61.87 -24.67
N ASN A 139 -42.22 62.56 -23.58
CA ASN A 139 -41.81 62.21 -22.23
C ASN A 139 -42.31 60.81 -21.82
N GLU A 140 -43.49 60.38 -22.25
CA GLU A 140 -43.98 58.99 -22.08
C GLU A 140 -43.05 57.95 -22.73
N LYS A 141 -42.53 58.22 -23.92
CA LYS A 141 -41.59 57.32 -24.62
C LYS A 141 -40.20 57.34 -23.99
N GLU A 142 -39.73 58.51 -23.57
CA GLU A 142 -38.45 58.66 -22.89
C GLU A 142 -38.50 58.00 -21.49
N LEU A 143 -39.64 58.07 -20.79
CA LEU A 143 -39.90 57.29 -19.57
C LEU A 143 -40.02 55.78 -19.83
N GLN A 144 -40.63 55.34 -20.93
CA GLN A 144 -40.65 53.92 -21.32
C GLN A 144 -39.24 53.39 -21.58
N ALA A 145 -38.42 54.12 -22.34
CA ALA A 145 -37.02 53.76 -22.59
C ALA A 145 -36.19 53.70 -21.29
N LEU A 146 -36.35 54.68 -20.39
CA LEU A 146 -35.67 54.67 -19.08
C LEU A 146 -36.16 53.53 -18.17
N GLU A 147 -37.43 53.14 -18.25
CA GLU A 147 -37.96 51.99 -17.50
C GLU A 147 -37.48 50.65 -18.10
N GLU A 148 -37.32 50.55 -19.42
CA GLU A 148 -36.68 49.41 -20.09
C GLU A 148 -35.18 49.30 -19.74
N GLU A 149 -34.44 50.41 -19.74
CA GLU A 149 -33.04 50.45 -19.27
C GLU A 149 -32.94 50.06 -17.79
N LYS A 150 -33.85 50.54 -16.94
CA LYS A 150 -33.97 50.16 -15.52
C LYS A 150 -34.30 48.67 -15.35
N GLN A 151 -35.10 48.08 -16.21
CA GLN A 151 -35.36 46.62 -16.22
C GLN A 151 -34.13 45.84 -16.69
N GLY A 152 -33.42 46.31 -17.73
CA GLY A 152 -32.15 45.75 -18.18
C GLY A 152 -31.06 45.79 -17.10
N LEU A 153 -30.91 46.93 -16.42
CA LEU A 153 -29.98 47.13 -15.31
C LEU A 153 -30.35 46.28 -14.09
N THR A 154 -31.63 46.21 -13.69
CA THR A 154 -32.03 45.37 -12.55
C THR A 154 -31.88 43.88 -12.85
N SER A 155 -32.10 43.44 -14.09
CA SER A 155 -31.77 42.09 -14.57
C SER A 155 -30.27 41.82 -14.53
N CYS A 156 -29.44 42.76 -15.02
CA CYS A 156 -27.97 42.67 -14.95
C CYS A 156 -27.48 42.58 -13.50
N CYS A 157 -28.00 43.42 -12.60
CA CYS A 157 -27.72 43.36 -11.17
C CYS A 157 -28.27 42.10 -10.49
N ALA A 158 -29.24 41.38 -11.07
CA ALA A 158 -29.69 40.07 -10.59
C ALA A 158 -28.73 38.95 -11.06
N ALA A 159 -28.33 38.97 -12.33
CA ALA A 159 -27.33 38.04 -12.87
C ALA A 159 -25.99 38.15 -12.12
N LEU A 160 -25.47 39.37 -11.94
CA LEU A 160 -24.23 39.61 -11.17
C LEU A 160 -24.32 39.15 -9.71
N ARG A 161 -25.51 39.16 -9.08
CA ARG A 161 -25.71 38.59 -7.75
C ARG A 161 -25.70 37.07 -7.76
N ALA A 162 -26.33 36.44 -8.75
CA ALA A 162 -26.28 34.99 -8.92
C ALA A 162 -24.85 34.50 -9.20
N ASP A 163 -24.09 35.21 -10.04
CA ASP A 163 -22.67 34.93 -10.29
C ASP A 163 -21.81 35.07 -9.03
N LEU A 164 -22.04 36.11 -8.20
CA LEU A 164 -21.34 36.27 -6.92
C LEU A 164 -21.70 35.17 -5.93
N GLU A 165 -22.97 34.80 -5.81
CA GLU A 165 -23.45 33.69 -4.98
C GLU A 165 -22.88 32.34 -5.41
N GLU A 166 -22.72 32.11 -6.70
CA GLU A 166 -22.10 30.90 -7.25
C GLU A 166 -20.58 30.90 -7.05
N LYS A 167 -19.92 32.07 -7.16
CA LYS A 167 -18.50 32.21 -6.80
C LYS A 167 -18.26 32.02 -5.30
N GLU A 168 -19.18 32.43 -4.44
CA GLU A 168 -19.11 32.15 -3.01
C GLU A 168 -19.34 30.66 -2.70
N ARG A 169 -20.28 29.99 -3.38
CA ARG A 169 -20.44 28.52 -3.31
C ARG A 169 -19.17 27.77 -3.74
N GLN A 170 -18.56 28.18 -4.85
CA GLN A 170 -17.29 27.61 -5.32
C GLN A 170 -16.14 27.87 -4.32
N ALA A 171 -16.02 29.09 -3.78
CA ALA A 171 -15.00 29.42 -2.79
C ALA A 171 -15.17 28.64 -1.47
N ASN A 172 -16.41 28.38 -1.04
CA ASN A 172 -16.69 27.55 0.13
C ASN A 172 -16.42 26.06 -0.17
N SER A 173 -16.84 25.52 -1.33
CA SER A 173 -16.47 24.16 -1.74
C SER A 173 -14.96 23.95 -1.83
N HIS A 174 -14.20 24.96 -2.27
CA HIS A 174 -12.73 24.93 -2.26
C HIS A 174 -12.11 25.21 -0.88
N ARG A 175 -12.87 25.68 0.11
CA ARG A 175 -12.47 25.66 1.53
C ARG A 175 -12.66 24.25 2.09
N ASP A 176 -13.85 23.68 1.95
CA ASP A 176 -14.18 22.35 2.45
C ASP A 176 -13.25 21.26 1.86
N GLN A 177 -12.92 21.35 0.56
CA GLN A 177 -11.92 20.48 -0.08
C GLN A 177 -10.51 20.63 0.50
N ARG A 178 -10.09 21.86 0.83
CA ARG A 178 -8.77 22.10 1.45
C ARG A 178 -8.74 21.66 2.90
N ASP A 179 -9.81 21.87 3.65
CA ASP A 179 -9.90 21.45 5.05
C ASP A 179 -9.95 19.91 5.16
N ALA A 180 -10.64 19.23 4.21
CA ALA A 180 -10.60 17.78 4.06
C ALA A 180 -9.22 17.26 3.63
N ALA A 181 -8.54 17.94 2.69
CA ALA A 181 -7.17 17.59 2.31
C ALA A 181 -6.18 17.80 3.48
N GLN A 182 -6.32 18.88 4.23
CA GLN A 182 -5.53 19.20 5.43
C GLN A 182 -5.76 18.17 6.56
N ALA A 183 -6.97 17.63 6.69
CA ALA A 183 -7.27 16.53 7.60
C ALA A 183 -6.56 15.23 7.16
N ARG A 184 -6.65 14.86 5.88
CA ARG A 184 -5.95 13.70 5.32
C ARG A 184 -4.42 13.81 5.40
N VAL A 185 -3.85 15.00 5.24
CA VAL A 185 -2.41 15.24 5.44
C VAL A 185 -2.03 14.96 6.89
N LYS A 186 -2.82 15.43 7.87
CA LYS A 186 -2.57 15.15 9.30
C LYS A 186 -2.74 13.68 9.68
N GLU A 187 -3.65 12.98 9.02
CA GLU A 187 -3.83 11.52 9.15
C GLU A 187 -2.59 10.78 8.65
N LEU A 188 -2.10 11.12 7.45
CA LEU A 188 -0.86 10.59 6.87
C LEU A 188 0.40 10.98 7.67
N GLU A 189 0.46 12.19 8.25
CA GLU A 189 1.54 12.61 9.16
C GLU A 189 1.60 11.71 10.41
N VAL A 190 0.45 11.32 10.96
CA VAL A 190 0.35 10.41 12.11
C VAL A 190 0.67 8.97 11.71
N GLU A 191 0.18 8.49 10.57
CA GLU A 191 0.51 7.16 10.04
C GLU A 191 2.03 7.03 9.78
N LEU A 192 2.64 8.02 9.12
CA LEU A 192 4.09 8.07 8.89
C LEU A 192 4.88 8.13 10.20
N HIS A 193 4.40 8.88 11.19
CA HIS A 193 5.03 8.91 12.51
C HIS A 193 4.98 7.55 13.21
N ASN A 194 3.84 6.86 13.15
CA ASN A 194 3.67 5.51 13.70
C ASN A 194 4.58 4.50 12.97
N ALA A 195 4.60 4.51 11.64
CA ALA A 195 5.51 3.66 10.84
C ALA A 195 6.99 3.91 11.19
N CYS A 196 7.41 5.17 11.41
CA CYS A 196 8.74 5.50 11.89
C CYS A 196 9.03 4.96 13.31
N GLN A 197 8.03 4.92 14.20
CA GLN A 197 8.17 4.28 15.52
C GLN A 197 8.27 2.75 15.41
N GLU A 198 7.51 2.13 14.51
CA GLU A 198 7.53 0.68 14.24
C GLU A 198 8.84 0.25 13.59
N LEU A 199 9.34 0.97 12.58
CA LEU A 199 10.68 0.79 12.01
C LEU A 199 11.77 0.95 13.07
N SER A 200 11.64 1.93 13.97
CA SER A 200 12.54 2.04 15.13
C SER A 200 12.41 0.85 16.10
N GLY A 201 11.22 0.24 16.19
CA GLY A 201 10.96 -1.02 16.87
C GLY A 201 11.71 -2.18 16.22
N LEU A 202 11.47 -2.42 14.93
CA LEU A 202 12.11 -3.47 14.15
C LEU A 202 13.64 -3.32 14.12
N GLN A 203 14.17 -2.10 14.04
CA GLN A 203 15.61 -1.86 14.12
C GLN A 203 16.21 -2.24 15.49
N ARG A 204 15.48 -2.03 16.60
CA ARG A 204 15.90 -2.51 17.93
C ARG A 204 15.87 -4.04 18.01
N HIS A 205 14.85 -4.70 17.45
CA HIS A 205 14.77 -6.16 17.40
C HIS A 205 15.89 -6.75 16.53
N SER A 206 16.13 -6.20 15.34
CA SER A 206 17.22 -6.56 14.45
C SER A 206 18.59 -6.45 15.14
N ARG A 207 18.86 -5.33 15.84
CA ARG A 207 20.09 -5.17 16.64
C ARG A 207 20.19 -6.20 17.77
N SER A 208 19.07 -6.54 18.44
CA SER A 208 19.04 -7.58 19.48
C SER A 208 19.35 -8.96 18.91
N LEU A 209 18.75 -9.32 17.77
CA LEU A 209 19.01 -10.57 17.06
C LEU A 209 20.46 -10.65 16.56
N ALA A 210 21.03 -9.56 16.04
CA ALA A 210 22.44 -9.50 15.64
C ALA A 210 23.40 -9.75 16.82
N VAL A 211 23.09 -9.20 18.01
CA VAL A 211 23.86 -9.47 19.24
C VAL A 211 23.69 -10.92 19.70
N GLN A 212 22.50 -11.50 19.56
CA GLN A 212 22.27 -12.92 19.86
C GLN A 212 23.03 -13.84 18.89
N LEU A 213 23.02 -13.55 17.58
CA LEU A 213 23.80 -14.26 16.56
C LEU A 213 25.29 -14.18 16.86
N SER A 214 25.84 -12.98 17.09
CA SER A 214 27.26 -12.81 17.49
C SER A 214 27.61 -13.49 18.82
N SER A 215 26.63 -13.70 19.71
CA SER A 215 26.82 -14.51 20.92
C SER A 215 26.75 -16.01 20.67
N LYS A 216 26.08 -16.48 19.61
CA LYS A 216 26.05 -17.88 19.19
C LYS A 216 27.20 -18.26 18.28
N GLU A 217 27.68 -17.34 17.44
CA GLU A 217 28.91 -17.48 16.66
C GLU A 217 30.09 -17.75 17.60
N ARG A 218 30.29 -16.92 18.62
CA ARG A 218 31.32 -17.15 19.65
C ARG A 218 31.11 -18.43 20.48
N GLU A 219 29.87 -18.83 20.74
CA GLU A 219 29.60 -20.13 21.37
C GLU A 219 29.93 -21.31 20.43
N VAL A 220 29.84 -21.13 19.10
CA VAL A 220 30.28 -22.14 18.13
C VAL A 220 31.81 -22.18 18.07
N GLU A 221 32.50 -21.04 17.97
CA GLU A 221 33.97 -20.96 18.00
C GLU A 221 34.57 -21.65 19.24
N GLU A 222 34.02 -21.38 20.44
CA GLU A 222 34.41 -22.04 21.69
C GLU A 222 34.21 -23.56 21.61
N LYS A 223 33.06 -24.01 21.10
CA LYS A 223 32.73 -25.44 21.00
C LYS A 223 33.53 -26.16 19.92
N GLU A 224 33.94 -25.47 18.86
CA GLU A 224 34.87 -26.00 17.86
C GLU A 224 36.29 -26.13 18.42
N GLY A 225 36.73 -25.16 19.24
CA GLY A 225 37.97 -25.27 20.04
C GLY A 225 37.97 -26.49 20.96
N GLN A 226 36.90 -26.68 21.75
CA GLN A 226 36.73 -27.86 22.60
C GLN A 226 36.69 -29.17 21.79
N LEU A 227 36.00 -29.20 20.63
CA LEU A 227 35.99 -30.37 19.75
C LEU A 227 37.38 -30.64 19.12
N GLY A 228 38.20 -29.62 18.91
CA GLY A 228 39.60 -29.75 18.53
C GLY A 228 40.44 -30.44 19.61
N GLN A 229 40.29 -29.99 20.87
CA GLN A 229 40.96 -30.59 22.04
C GLN A 229 40.57 -32.07 22.22
N LEU A 230 39.27 -32.38 22.23
CA LEU A 230 38.76 -33.76 22.36
C LEU A 230 39.20 -34.68 21.22
N ARG A 231 39.43 -34.15 20.00
CA ARG A 231 40.03 -34.92 18.89
C ARG A 231 41.51 -35.23 19.13
N GLY A 232 42.25 -34.30 19.74
CA GLY A 232 43.63 -34.52 20.16
C GLY A 232 43.73 -35.60 21.24
N GLU A 233 42.95 -35.47 22.32
CA GLU A 233 42.87 -36.47 23.40
C GLU A 233 42.47 -37.86 22.87
N PHE A 234 41.48 -37.93 21.96
CA PHE A 234 41.08 -39.20 21.35
C PHE A 234 42.21 -39.82 20.50
N ALA A 235 42.98 -39.01 19.77
CA ALA A 235 44.12 -39.50 19.00
C ALA A 235 45.27 -39.98 19.91
N GLU A 236 45.50 -39.31 21.04
CA GLU A 236 46.45 -39.77 22.06
C GLU A 236 46.01 -41.10 22.69
N VAL A 237 44.75 -41.22 23.13
CA VAL A 237 44.17 -42.46 23.66
C VAL A 237 44.21 -43.59 22.63
N GLN A 238 43.96 -43.31 21.35
CA GLN A 238 44.11 -44.29 20.27
C GLN A 238 45.58 -44.74 20.09
N SER A 239 46.55 -43.84 20.28
CA SER A 239 47.97 -44.16 20.23
C SER A 239 48.40 -45.04 21.41
N LEU A 240 47.97 -44.67 22.63
CA LEU A 240 48.21 -45.44 23.86
C LEU A 240 47.55 -46.83 23.80
N TYR A 241 46.34 -46.93 23.21
CA TYR A 241 45.69 -48.22 22.96
C TYR A 241 46.50 -49.08 21.99
N ARG A 242 47.02 -48.50 20.90
CA ARG A 242 47.88 -49.22 19.94
C ARG A 242 49.13 -49.79 20.63
N GLN A 243 49.84 -48.97 21.40
CA GLN A 243 51.00 -49.39 22.21
C GLN A 243 50.62 -50.51 23.20
N SER A 244 49.46 -50.40 23.87
CA SER A 244 48.97 -51.46 24.77
C SER A 244 48.64 -52.76 24.03
N THR A 245 48.18 -52.71 22.77
CA THR A 245 47.96 -53.92 21.96
C THR A 245 49.28 -54.52 21.46
N GLU A 246 50.26 -53.69 21.10
CA GLU A 246 51.61 -54.12 20.75
C GLU A 246 52.25 -54.87 21.93
N HIS A 247 52.26 -54.28 23.14
CA HIS A 247 52.72 -54.94 24.37
C HIS A 247 51.95 -56.24 24.71
N ALA A 248 50.65 -56.31 24.42
CA ALA A 248 49.88 -57.55 24.61
C ALA A 248 50.31 -58.65 23.61
N THR A 249 50.72 -58.29 22.39
CA THR A 249 51.31 -59.27 21.45
C THR A 249 52.71 -59.71 21.89
N GLU A 250 53.56 -58.81 22.38
CA GLU A 250 54.87 -59.15 22.96
C GLU A 250 54.72 -60.14 24.13
N GLN A 251 53.75 -59.90 25.02
CA GLN A 251 53.40 -60.83 26.11
C GLN A 251 52.92 -62.18 25.58
N SER A 252 52.08 -62.22 24.54
CA SER A 252 51.64 -63.48 23.92
C SER A 252 52.82 -64.27 23.31
N HIS A 253 53.80 -63.59 22.71
CA HIS A 253 55.01 -64.22 22.20
C HIS A 253 55.88 -64.80 23.33
N LEU A 254 56.06 -64.06 24.44
CA LEU A 254 56.80 -64.56 25.60
C LEU A 254 56.10 -65.76 26.27
N ILE A 255 54.77 -65.73 26.40
CA ILE A 255 53.98 -66.85 26.94
C ILE A 255 54.20 -68.10 26.07
N LYS A 256 54.10 -68.00 24.74
CA LYS A 256 54.33 -69.13 23.82
C LYS A 256 55.74 -69.70 23.92
N GLN A 257 56.75 -68.86 24.16
CA GLN A 257 58.13 -69.33 24.40
C GLN A 257 58.22 -70.12 25.73
N LEU A 258 57.58 -69.64 26.79
CA LEU A 258 57.53 -70.32 28.09
C LEU A 258 56.72 -71.63 28.03
N GLU A 259 55.62 -71.67 27.26
CA GLU A 259 54.84 -72.87 26.98
C GLU A 259 55.67 -73.92 26.23
N GLY A 260 56.44 -73.52 25.21
CA GLY A 260 57.37 -74.40 24.50
C GLY A 260 58.44 -74.99 25.42
N LEU A 261 59.11 -74.15 26.22
CA LEU A 261 60.10 -74.60 27.20
C LEU A 261 59.51 -75.54 28.26
N ASN A 262 58.25 -75.32 28.69
CA ASN A 262 57.53 -76.20 29.60
C ASN A 262 57.21 -77.55 28.95
N LEU A 263 56.74 -77.56 27.69
CA LEU A 263 56.50 -78.79 26.92
C LEU A 263 57.77 -79.61 26.68
N ASP A 264 58.90 -78.97 26.38
CA ASP A 264 60.18 -79.65 26.25
C ASP A 264 60.69 -80.18 27.61
N THR A 265 60.52 -79.41 28.70
CA THR A 265 60.82 -79.87 30.07
C THR A 265 59.98 -81.09 30.45
N GLN A 266 58.67 -81.08 30.15
CA GLN A 266 57.79 -82.24 30.37
C GLN A 266 58.18 -83.43 29.49
N ARG A 267 58.67 -83.21 28.27
CA ARG A 267 59.19 -84.30 27.42
C ARG A 267 60.45 -84.92 28.02
N VAL A 268 61.38 -84.10 28.53
CA VAL A 268 62.57 -84.60 29.24
C VAL A 268 62.18 -85.38 30.49
N LEU A 269 61.22 -84.90 31.28
CA LEU A 269 60.72 -85.61 32.46
C LEU A 269 60.05 -86.95 32.10
N ARG A 270 59.19 -87.00 31.07
CA ARG A 270 58.60 -88.28 30.61
C ARG A 270 59.65 -89.25 30.09
N ASN A 271 60.65 -88.77 29.34
CA ASN A 271 61.76 -89.61 28.89
C ASN A 271 62.56 -90.18 30.09
N GLN A 272 62.66 -89.44 31.21
CA GLN A 272 63.26 -89.93 32.46
C GLN A 272 62.34 -90.92 33.20
N GLU A 273 61.03 -90.67 33.25
CA GLU A 273 60.02 -91.59 33.80
C GLU A 273 59.98 -92.91 33.02
N GLU A 274 60.06 -92.86 31.69
CA GLU A 274 60.16 -94.02 30.80
C GLU A 274 61.47 -94.79 31.01
N ALA A 275 62.61 -94.10 31.14
CA ALA A 275 63.89 -94.73 31.48
C ALA A 275 63.87 -95.40 32.85
N HIS A 276 63.41 -94.71 33.90
CA HIS A 276 63.26 -95.28 35.24
C HIS A 276 62.24 -96.42 35.30
N THR A 277 61.21 -96.39 34.45
CA THR A 277 60.28 -97.51 34.28
C THR A 277 60.97 -98.70 33.60
N ALA A 278 61.75 -98.47 32.55
CA ALA A 278 62.55 -99.50 31.90
C ALA A 278 63.54 -100.15 32.88
N ASP A 279 64.28 -99.36 33.65
CA ASP A 279 65.15 -99.82 34.75
C ASP A 279 64.37 -100.62 35.80
N THR A 280 63.20 -100.12 36.24
CA THR A 280 62.34 -100.84 37.19
C THR A 280 61.90 -102.20 36.62
N THR A 281 61.57 -102.29 35.33
CA THR A 281 61.26 -103.59 34.70
C THR A 281 62.49 -104.49 34.52
N SER A 282 63.70 -103.93 34.38
CA SER A 282 64.94 -104.72 34.30
C SER A 282 65.30 -105.30 35.68
N TYR A 283 65.21 -104.51 36.75
CA TYR A 283 65.34 -104.98 38.13
C TYR A 283 64.26 -106.01 38.49
N GLN A 284 63.01 -105.85 38.04
CA GLN A 284 61.95 -106.85 38.23
C GLN A 284 62.21 -108.16 37.47
N LYS A 285 62.84 -108.12 36.28
CA LYS A 285 63.28 -109.34 35.56
C LYS A 285 64.41 -110.02 36.32
N LEU A 286 65.45 -109.28 36.71
CA LEU A 286 66.58 -109.79 37.50
C LEU A 286 66.12 -110.41 38.83
N TYR A 287 65.15 -109.79 39.52
CA TYR A 287 64.57 -110.36 40.74
C TYR A 287 63.78 -111.65 40.46
N LYS A 288 63.04 -111.73 39.34
CA LYS A 288 62.36 -112.97 38.92
C LYS A 288 63.36 -114.07 38.59
N GLU A 289 64.41 -113.77 37.83
CA GLU A 289 65.51 -114.70 37.52
C GLU A 289 66.20 -115.20 38.80
N LEU A 290 66.54 -114.30 39.72
CA LEU A 290 67.11 -114.66 41.03
C LEU A 290 66.15 -115.54 41.86
N SER A 291 64.85 -115.23 41.86
CA SER A 291 63.83 -116.05 42.55
C SER A 291 63.67 -117.43 41.93
N GLN A 292 63.81 -117.56 40.61
CA GLN A 292 63.79 -118.85 39.90
C GLN A 292 65.04 -119.67 40.22
N CYS A 293 66.22 -119.05 40.26
CA CYS A 293 67.46 -119.69 40.71
C CYS A 293 67.37 -120.17 42.17
N TYR A 294 66.77 -119.36 43.06
CA TYR A 294 66.52 -119.76 44.45
C TYR A 294 65.51 -120.92 44.54
N GLN A 295 64.40 -120.87 43.80
CA GLN A 295 63.40 -121.93 43.77
C GLN A 295 63.99 -123.25 43.23
N ALA A 296 64.84 -123.16 42.20
CA ALA A 296 65.58 -124.29 41.66
C ALA A 296 66.54 -124.89 42.70
N LEU A 297 67.30 -124.04 43.43
CA LEU A 297 68.18 -124.46 44.52
C LEU A 297 67.41 -125.17 45.64
N VAL A 298 66.27 -124.63 46.08
CA VAL A 298 65.41 -125.27 47.10
C VAL A 298 64.86 -126.61 46.58
N SER A 299 64.51 -126.72 45.30
CA SER A 299 64.04 -127.98 44.71
C SER A 299 65.15 -129.04 44.60
N SER A 300 66.40 -128.64 44.32
CA SER A 300 67.54 -129.55 44.29
C SER A 300 67.97 -129.96 45.70
N GLU A 301 67.90 -129.05 46.68
CA GLU A 301 68.11 -129.34 48.09
C GLU A 301 67.04 -130.31 48.63
N ALA A 302 65.77 -130.14 48.24
CA ALA A 302 64.70 -131.09 48.56
C ALA A 302 64.94 -132.46 47.91
N SER A 303 65.39 -132.50 46.65
CA SER A 303 65.76 -133.73 45.96
C SER A 303 66.94 -134.45 46.63
N LEU A 304 67.94 -133.69 47.12
CA LEU A 304 69.06 -134.21 47.91
C LEU A 304 68.61 -134.72 49.28
N ARG A 305 67.67 -134.05 49.97
CA ARG A 305 67.05 -134.57 51.20
C ARG A 305 66.28 -135.85 50.96
N GLN A 306 65.53 -135.96 49.86
CA GLN A 306 64.81 -137.18 49.49
C GLN A 306 65.80 -138.32 49.18
N SER A 307 66.87 -138.05 48.42
CA SER A 307 67.95 -139.02 48.19
C SER A 307 68.62 -139.47 49.49
N HIS A 308 68.91 -138.54 50.41
CA HIS A 308 69.44 -138.86 51.74
C HIS A 308 68.47 -139.73 52.56
N GLN A 309 67.16 -139.42 52.56
CA GLN A 309 66.15 -140.26 53.22
C GLN A 309 66.07 -141.66 52.59
N GLN A 310 66.15 -141.75 51.26
CA GLN A 310 66.12 -143.02 50.54
C GLN A 310 67.37 -143.87 50.84
N LEU A 311 68.56 -143.27 50.85
CA LEU A 311 69.81 -143.90 51.30
C LEU A 311 69.74 -144.31 52.78
N SER A 312 69.17 -143.46 53.65
CA SER A 312 68.96 -143.78 55.07
C SER A 312 68.04 -144.98 55.26
N SER A 313 66.98 -145.10 54.43
CA SER A 313 66.06 -146.24 54.45
C SER A 313 66.73 -147.53 53.93
N GLN A 314 67.63 -147.43 52.95
CA GLN A 314 68.45 -148.56 52.50
C GLN A 314 69.45 -148.99 53.59
N LEU A 315 70.05 -148.03 54.31
CA LEU A 315 70.92 -148.30 55.45
C LEU A 315 70.15 -149.05 56.55
N ALA A 316 68.98 -148.54 56.96
CA ALA A 316 68.10 -149.20 57.92
C ALA A 316 67.64 -150.60 57.47
N GLN A 317 67.38 -150.82 56.17
CA GLN A 317 67.11 -152.15 55.62
C GLN A 317 68.33 -153.08 55.71
N LYS A 318 69.55 -152.56 55.49
CA LYS A 318 70.80 -153.34 55.67
C LYS A 318 71.04 -153.68 57.13
N ASP A 319 70.81 -152.74 58.05
CA ASP A 319 70.88 -152.99 59.49
C ASP A 319 69.84 -154.04 59.93
N GLN A 320 68.61 -153.96 59.43
CA GLN A 320 67.56 -154.95 59.69
C GLN A 320 67.90 -156.33 59.11
N TYR A 321 68.58 -156.40 57.96
CA TYR A 321 69.09 -157.65 57.39
C TYR A 321 70.29 -158.21 58.18
N ILE A 322 71.17 -157.35 58.71
CA ILE A 322 72.25 -157.74 59.64
C ILE A 322 71.65 -158.33 60.92
N LEU A 323 70.61 -157.72 61.48
CA LEU A 323 69.86 -158.26 62.62
C LEU A 323 69.19 -159.60 62.29
N GLN A 324 68.63 -159.77 61.08
CA GLN A 324 68.12 -161.08 60.64
C GLN A 324 69.23 -162.15 60.57
N LEU A 325 70.38 -161.84 59.97
CA LEU A 325 71.52 -162.78 59.92
C LEU A 325 72.05 -163.13 61.32
N GLN A 326 72.10 -162.17 62.24
CA GLN A 326 72.43 -162.43 63.65
C GLN A 326 71.40 -163.36 64.31
N SER A 327 70.10 -163.16 64.06
CA SER A 327 69.05 -164.04 64.60
C SER A 327 69.12 -165.47 64.02
N GLN A 328 69.42 -165.62 62.73
CA GLN A 328 69.60 -166.93 62.09
C GLN A 328 70.81 -167.68 62.64
N LEU A 329 71.93 -166.98 62.87
CA LEU A 329 73.11 -167.54 63.50
C LEU A 329 72.83 -168.02 64.93
N GLN A 330 72.06 -167.23 65.70
CA GLN A 330 71.63 -167.59 67.05
C GLN A 330 70.63 -168.76 67.07
N GLN A 331 69.80 -168.89 66.03
CA GLN A 331 68.86 -170.00 65.87
C GLN A 331 69.58 -171.32 65.53
N GLN A 332 70.60 -171.30 64.67
CA GLN A 332 71.47 -172.47 64.43
C GLN A 332 72.26 -172.91 65.67
N GLN A 333 72.64 -171.98 66.55
CA GLN A 333 73.26 -172.31 67.83
C GLN A 333 72.29 -173.03 68.79
N LEU A 334 70.99 -172.73 68.74
CA LEU A 334 69.97 -173.45 69.51
C LEU A 334 69.70 -174.86 68.94
N GLU A 335 69.78 -175.05 67.63
CA GLU A 335 69.60 -176.36 66.99
C GLU A 335 70.72 -177.37 67.35
N GLN A 336 71.96 -176.91 67.58
CA GLN A 336 73.03 -177.78 68.14
C GLN A 336 72.63 -178.40 69.48
N ILE A 337 72.03 -177.62 70.37
CA ILE A 337 71.72 -178.05 71.74
C ILE A 337 70.66 -179.16 71.76
N HIS A 338 69.71 -179.13 70.82
CA HIS A 338 68.60 -180.09 70.77
C HIS A 338 69.06 -181.51 70.39
N LEU A 339 69.87 -181.65 69.34
CA LEU A 339 70.35 -182.98 68.88
C LEU A 339 71.25 -183.66 69.91
N GLN A 340 72.02 -182.88 70.68
CA GLN A 340 72.98 -183.43 71.64
C GLN A 340 72.29 -183.98 72.92
N GLN A 341 71.05 -183.60 73.21
CA GLN A 341 70.31 -184.01 74.40
C GLN A 341 69.59 -185.37 74.28
N TRP A 342 69.32 -185.87 73.07
CA TRP A 342 68.57 -187.13 72.90
C TRP A 342 69.38 -188.39 73.26
N GLN A 343 70.71 -188.34 73.18
CA GLN A 343 71.56 -189.54 73.23
C GLN A 343 72.08 -189.94 74.62
N GLN A 344 71.81 -189.16 75.68
CA GLN A 344 72.31 -189.42 77.03
C GLN A 344 71.17 -189.76 78.01
N GLN A 345 70.72 -191.01 77.98
CA GLN A 345 69.72 -191.54 78.93
C GLN A 345 70.24 -192.80 79.64
N LEU A 346 71.23 -192.62 80.52
CA LEU A 346 71.71 -193.68 81.42
C LEU A 346 72.07 -193.11 82.80
N GLN A 347 71.11 -193.22 83.72
CA GLN A 347 71.19 -192.95 85.17
C GLN A 347 71.48 -191.52 85.65
N ALA A 348 70.70 -191.11 86.65
CA ALA A 348 70.80 -189.90 87.47
C ALA A 348 71.94 -190.07 88.54
N PRO A 349 72.39 -189.04 89.31
CA PRO A 349 71.60 -187.85 89.69
C PRO A 349 72.30 -186.48 89.87
N GLN A 350 71.46 -185.43 89.83
CA GLN A 350 71.42 -184.23 90.71
C GLN A 350 72.65 -183.32 90.96
N THR A 351 72.30 -182.07 91.26
CA THR A 351 72.97 -181.10 92.17
C THR A 351 74.17 -180.22 91.72
N THR A 352 73.96 -178.90 91.96
CA THR A 352 74.88 -177.86 92.50
C THR A 352 75.92 -177.10 91.66
N LEU A 353 76.04 -175.80 92.04
CA LEU A 353 77.12 -174.80 91.84
C LEU A 353 77.24 -174.22 90.40
N ASP A 354 77.14 -172.90 90.11
CA ASP A 354 77.49 -171.64 90.83
C ASP A 354 79.03 -171.45 90.96
N PRO A 355 79.64 -170.23 90.89
CA PRO A 355 79.11 -168.86 90.68
C PRO A 355 79.93 -168.01 89.64
N SER A 356 79.81 -166.67 89.73
CA SER A 356 80.95 -165.70 89.68
C SER A 356 81.35 -165.06 88.29
N PRO A 357 82.15 -163.97 88.23
CA PRO A 357 81.70 -162.63 88.67
C PRO A 357 82.19 -161.42 87.82
N ASN A 358 81.59 -160.24 88.12
CA ASN A 358 82.22 -158.90 88.27
C ASN A 358 83.62 -158.62 87.66
N ARG A 359 83.70 -157.66 86.71
CA ARG A 359 84.66 -156.52 86.69
C ARG A 359 84.16 -155.41 85.73
N GLN A 360 84.02 -154.15 86.17
CA GLN A 360 85.00 -153.03 86.12
C GLN A 360 85.41 -152.66 84.67
N THR A 361 85.29 -151.41 84.19
CA THR A 361 85.48 -150.08 84.82
C THR A 361 84.24 -149.16 84.72
N ASN A 362 83.94 -148.22 85.65
CA ASN A 362 84.56 -146.90 85.92
C ASN A 362 84.77 -146.09 84.62
N PHE A 363 84.32 -144.85 84.43
CA PHE A 363 84.05 -143.67 85.31
C PHE A 363 82.81 -142.88 84.79
N LYS A 364 82.05 -141.98 85.46
CA LYS A 364 82.08 -141.14 86.70
C LYS A 364 83.09 -139.97 86.76
N ALA A 365 82.72 -138.69 86.93
CA ALA A 365 81.43 -137.98 87.11
C ALA A 365 81.71 -136.44 87.02
N VAL A 366 80.76 -135.57 87.44
CA VAL A 366 81.04 -134.21 88.01
C VAL A 366 81.57 -133.13 87.01
N VAL A 367 81.27 -131.81 87.08
CA VAL A 367 80.22 -131.00 87.75
C VAL A 367 80.06 -129.66 86.97
N SER A 368 79.25 -128.73 87.47
CA SER A 368 79.15 -127.31 87.03
C SER A 368 80.48 -126.51 87.12
N GLU A 369 80.41 -125.23 86.70
CA GLU A 369 81.46 -124.20 86.78
C GLU A 369 82.65 -124.35 85.79
N GLN A 370 83.39 -123.32 85.36
CA GLN A 370 83.10 -121.95 84.88
C GLN A 370 84.45 -121.20 84.76
N ALA A 371 84.91 -120.86 83.54
CA ALA A 371 86.04 -119.94 83.34
C ALA A 371 86.13 -119.37 81.90
N ASP A 372 85.90 -118.07 81.78
CA ASP A 372 86.56 -117.02 80.97
C ASP A 372 87.04 -117.18 79.50
N ALA A 373 86.89 -116.03 78.79
CA ALA A 373 87.62 -115.54 77.61
C ALA A 373 87.32 -116.19 76.22
N ALA A 374 87.15 -115.45 75.10
CA ALA A 374 87.27 -114.00 74.87
C ALA A 374 86.31 -113.42 73.81
N ALA A 375 86.18 -112.09 73.88
CA ALA A 375 85.44 -111.12 73.05
C ALA A 375 85.83 -111.11 71.53
N GLN A 376 85.17 -110.39 70.59
CA GLN A 376 84.52 -109.06 70.69
C GLN A 376 83.35 -108.82 69.70
N ARG A 377 82.37 -108.00 70.14
CA ARG A 377 81.59 -106.95 69.40
C ARG A 377 80.67 -107.35 68.20
N SER A 378 79.50 -106.72 67.97
CA SER A 378 78.71 -105.78 68.79
C SER A 378 77.33 -105.43 68.19
N SER A 379 76.35 -105.22 69.09
CA SER A 379 75.18 -104.30 68.95
C SER A 379 73.99 -104.67 68.01
N PRO A 380 72.75 -104.17 68.31
CA PRO A 380 71.57 -105.05 68.20
C PRO A 380 70.23 -104.41 67.69
N ASN A 381 69.19 -105.26 67.63
CA ASN A 381 67.76 -104.99 67.94
C ASN A 381 66.93 -103.93 67.17
N SER A 382 65.59 -104.00 67.12
CA SER A 382 64.60 -105.12 67.21
C SER A 382 63.17 -104.60 66.89
N ASP A 383 62.20 -105.51 66.96
CA ASP A 383 60.77 -105.32 67.27
C ASP A 383 59.79 -105.00 66.12
N GLN A 384 58.49 -105.11 66.44
CA GLN A 384 57.59 -106.00 65.69
C GLN A 384 56.18 -105.46 65.43
N VAL A 385 55.62 -105.93 64.30
CA VAL A 385 54.21 -106.33 64.07
C VAL A 385 53.13 -105.23 63.90
N SER A 386 52.46 -105.34 62.74
CA SER A 386 51.06 -105.03 62.39
C SER A 386 50.34 -103.79 62.94
N THR A 387 49.82 -102.99 62.00
CA THR A 387 48.46 -102.43 62.09
C THR A 387 47.71 -102.63 60.77
N GLN A 388 46.41 -102.90 60.85
CA GLN A 388 45.51 -103.12 59.71
C GLN A 388 44.46 -102.00 59.73
N GLY A 389 44.35 -101.23 58.64
CA GLY A 389 43.70 -99.92 58.67
C GLY A 389 42.22 -99.90 58.23
N LEU A 390 41.45 -99.00 58.86
CA LEU A 390 40.25 -98.36 58.30
C LEU A 390 40.19 -96.89 58.76
N ASN A 391 39.63 -96.03 57.91
CA ASN A 391 39.36 -94.59 58.14
C ASN A 391 38.05 -94.40 58.98
N PRO A 392 37.65 -93.18 59.48
CA PRO A 392 38.00 -91.84 58.98
C PRO A 392 38.09 -90.64 59.98
N ARG A 393 38.48 -89.46 59.43
CA ARG A 393 37.98 -88.08 59.72
C ARG A 393 38.32 -87.35 61.06
N SER A 394 38.97 -86.18 60.96
CA SER A 394 38.56 -84.84 61.48
C SER A 394 39.75 -83.86 61.68
N MET A 395 39.49 -82.63 62.16
CA MET A 395 40.43 -81.49 62.30
C MET A 395 41.28 -81.61 63.60
N ASP A 396 42.31 -80.80 63.93
CA ASP A 396 42.45 -79.35 63.76
C ASP A 396 43.91 -78.82 63.95
N ARG A 397 44.13 -77.55 63.56
CA ARG A 397 45.09 -76.52 64.06
C ARG A 397 46.57 -76.84 64.39
N ALA A 398 47.44 -76.11 63.67
CA ALA A 398 48.23 -74.93 64.16
C ALA A 398 49.77 -74.97 64.03
N LEU A 399 50.31 -73.91 63.38
CA LEU A 399 51.57 -73.15 63.64
C LEU A 399 52.89 -73.95 63.83
N GLN A 400 54.01 -73.65 63.16
CA GLN A 400 54.74 -72.36 63.20
C GLN A 400 55.80 -72.21 62.07
N HIS A 401 56.27 -70.96 61.89
CA HIS A 401 57.57 -70.46 61.37
C HIS A 401 58.58 -71.41 60.66
N ARG A 402 59.14 -70.95 59.52
CA ARG A 402 60.45 -70.22 59.50
C ARG A 402 60.71 -69.48 58.18
N SER A 403 61.53 -68.43 58.21
CA SER A 403 61.86 -67.56 57.07
C SER A 403 63.29 -67.77 56.54
N THR A 404 63.45 -67.84 55.21
CA THR A 404 64.68 -67.62 54.41
C THR A 404 64.29 -67.49 52.93
N SER A 405 65.03 -66.85 52.01
CA SER A 405 65.93 -65.68 52.08
C SER A 405 66.45 -65.32 50.66
N SER A 406 66.38 -64.04 50.26
CA SER A 406 67.16 -63.41 49.16
C SER A 406 67.03 -63.95 47.72
N VAL A 407 66.81 -63.05 46.75
CA VAL A 407 67.57 -62.98 45.47
C VAL A 407 67.33 -61.64 44.75
N LYS A 408 68.25 -61.25 43.86
CA LYS A 408 68.27 -59.99 43.10
C LYS A 408 67.49 -60.05 41.77
N ARG A 409 67.21 -58.85 41.23
CA ARG A 409 66.75 -58.51 39.86
C ARG A 409 65.28 -58.85 39.53
N GLN A 410 64.59 -58.18 38.60
CA GLN A 410 64.52 -56.75 38.19
C GLN A 410 63.64 -56.70 36.93
N GLN A 411 62.53 -55.93 36.95
CA GLN A 411 61.63 -55.64 35.81
C GLN A 411 60.97 -56.91 35.17
N SER A 412 59.65 -57.02 35.07
CA SER A 412 58.77 -56.08 34.36
C SER A 412 57.28 -56.52 34.45
N GLN A 413 56.36 -55.62 34.02
CA GLN A 413 54.96 -55.87 33.60
C GLN A 413 53.94 -56.49 34.60
N GLY A 414 52.65 -56.15 34.41
CA GLY A 414 51.53 -57.03 34.80
C GLY A 414 50.45 -56.49 35.77
N ALA A 415 49.30 -56.11 35.19
CA ALA A 415 47.91 -56.33 35.62
C ALA A 415 47.60 -57.21 36.89
N HIS A 416 46.49 -57.06 37.63
CA HIS A 416 45.36 -56.09 37.65
C HIS A 416 44.41 -56.43 38.86
N VAL A 417 43.32 -55.66 39.06
CA VAL A 417 42.13 -55.93 39.92
C VAL A 417 42.24 -55.80 41.46
N GLN A 418 41.86 -54.60 41.93
CA GLN A 418 40.90 -54.27 43.01
C GLN A 418 40.63 -55.22 44.21
N ARG A 419 40.62 -54.61 45.42
CA ARG A 419 39.52 -54.51 46.43
C ARG A 419 40.09 -54.56 47.88
N SER A 420 39.62 -53.80 48.88
CA SER A 420 38.78 -52.60 48.92
C SER A 420 38.86 -51.93 50.31
N ARG A 421 38.91 -50.58 50.34
CA ARG A 421 38.45 -49.68 51.43
C ARG A 421 38.85 -49.95 52.90
N SER A 422 39.56 -49.00 53.51
CA SER A 422 39.04 -48.27 54.70
C SER A 422 39.89 -47.06 55.14
N LEU A 423 39.22 -45.91 55.32
CA LEU A 423 39.45 -44.84 56.33
C LEU A 423 40.78 -44.04 56.38
N SER A 424 40.62 -42.71 56.31
CA SER A 424 41.45 -41.66 56.95
C SER A 424 40.87 -41.34 58.36
N PRO A 425 41.30 -40.32 59.18
CA PRO A 425 42.33 -39.27 59.00
C PRO A 425 43.15 -38.92 60.29
N ALA A 426 43.69 -37.68 60.35
CA ALA A 426 44.16 -36.91 61.53
C ALA A 426 45.52 -37.29 62.17
N SER A 427 46.25 -36.43 62.90
CA SER A 427 46.07 -35.02 63.34
C SER A 427 47.43 -34.24 63.23
N SER A 428 47.63 -32.94 63.47
CA SER A 428 47.06 -31.98 64.44
C SER A 428 47.05 -30.49 63.96
N VAL A 429 46.60 -29.60 64.86
CA VAL A 429 46.57 -28.12 64.82
C VAL A 429 47.81 -27.62 65.63
N GLU A 430 48.40 -26.42 65.54
CA GLU A 430 47.96 -25.01 65.52
C GLU A 430 49.18 -24.15 65.07
N LEU A 431 49.16 -22.97 64.44
CA LEU A 431 48.37 -21.72 64.54
C LEU A 431 48.05 -21.22 63.10
N GLY A 432 47.30 -20.15 62.81
CA GLY A 432 46.72 -19.05 63.61
C GLY A 432 46.27 -17.88 62.69
N SER A 433 46.77 -17.82 61.45
CA SER A 433 46.28 -16.95 60.38
C SER A 433 46.15 -17.71 59.05
N GLY A 434 47.21 -18.41 58.64
CA GLY A 434 47.28 -19.28 57.46
C GLY A 434 46.50 -20.60 57.57
N ARG A 435 45.61 -20.78 58.56
CA ARG A 435 44.67 -21.91 58.65
C ARG A 435 43.24 -21.48 58.36
N ARG A 436 42.83 -20.25 58.73
CA ARG A 436 41.65 -19.60 58.16
C ARG A 436 41.91 -19.36 56.68
N ARG A 437 42.99 -18.65 56.32
CA ARG A 437 43.32 -18.39 54.90
C ARG A 437 43.50 -19.65 54.04
N ARG A 438 43.82 -20.83 54.60
CA ARG A 438 43.82 -22.12 53.86
C ARG A 438 42.51 -22.90 53.95
N ALA A 439 41.61 -22.58 54.86
CA ALA A 439 40.22 -23.04 54.84
C ALA A 439 39.40 -22.16 53.90
N ASP A 440 39.55 -20.84 53.98
CA ASP A 440 38.98 -19.84 53.07
C ASP A 440 39.46 -20.10 51.63
N GLN A 441 40.78 -20.24 51.39
CA GLN A 441 41.31 -20.65 50.08
C GLN A 441 40.75 -22.01 49.66
N ARG A 442 40.65 -23.01 50.54
CA ARG A 442 40.14 -24.35 50.16
C ARG A 442 38.63 -24.42 50.01
N ILE A 443 37.88 -23.49 50.61
CA ILE A 443 36.47 -23.24 50.34
C ILE A 443 36.38 -22.61 48.96
N GLN A 444 37.18 -21.59 48.66
CA GLN A 444 37.26 -20.98 47.34
C GLN A 444 37.70 -21.99 46.26
N ASP A 445 38.73 -22.82 46.48
CA ASP A 445 39.15 -23.91 45.59
C ASP A 445 38.03 -24.95 45.40
N LEU A 446 37.17 -25.16 46.41
CA LEU A 446 36.01 -26.06 46.35
C LEU A 446 34.77 -25.40 45.75
N GLU A 447 34.62 -24.09 45.83
CA GLU A 447 33.57 -23.29 45.20
C GLU A 447 33.91 -23.08 43.72
N GLU A 448 35.18 -22.86 43.37
CA GLU A 448 35.73 -22.89 42.01
C GLU A 448 35.62 -24.31 41.44
N LEU A 449 35.98 -25.37 42.19
CA LEU A 449 35.76 -26.76 41.73
C LEU A 449 34.27 -27.10 41.63
N LEU A 450 33.39 -26.57 42.49
CA LEU A 450 31.95 -26.76 42.39
C LEU A 450 31.36 -25.93 41.23
N HIS A 451 31.90 -24.75 40.94
CA HIS A 451 31.57 -23.97 39.75
C HIS A 451 31.97 -24.74 38.49
N LEU A 452 33.22 -25.20 38.39
CA LEU A 452 33.70 -26.07 37.31
C LEU A 452 32.90 -27.37 37.20
N LYS A 453 32.45 -27.98 38.31
CA LYS A 453 31.57 -29.16 38.28
C LYS A 453 30.12 -28.84 37.94
N MET A 454 29.61 -27.64 38.23
CA MET A 454 28.34 -27.16 37.71
C MET A 454 28.46 -26.87 36.22
N GLU A 455 29.52 -26.19 35.77
CA GLU A 455 29.81 -25.92 34.36
C GLU A 455 30.01 -27.20 33.56
N GLU A 456 30.75 -28.20 34.06
CA GLU A 456 30.83 -29.55 33.49
C GLU A 456 29.45 -30.21 33.39
N ASN A 457 28.58 -30.07 34.39
CA ASN A 457 27.21 -30.60 34.32
C ASN A 457 26.33 -29.80 33.34
N GLU A 458 26.49 -28.49 33.27
CA GLU A 458 25.85 -27.60 32.30
C GLU A 458 26.37 -27.88 30.88
N GLU A 459 27.63 -28.31 30.75
CA GLU A 459 28.31 -28.69 29.52
C GLU A 459 27.90 -30.09 29.07
N LEU A 460 27.76 -31.04 30.00
CA LEU A 460 27.18 -32.36 29.75
C LEU A 460 25.68 -32.25 29.42
N ARG A 461 24.93 -31.33 30.04
CA ARG A 461 23.57 -30.96 29.62
C ARG A 461 23.59 -30.36 28.22
N ARG A 462 24.36 -29.30 27.97
CA ARG A 462 24.52 -28.68 26.63
C ARG A 462 25.00 -29.68 25.58
N ALA A 463 25.82 -30.68 25.93
CA ALA A 463 26.28 -31.72 25.01
C ALA A 463 25.24 -32.83 24.82
N HIS A 464 24.48 -33.19 25.85
CA HIS A 464 23.32 -34.08 25.75
C HIS A 464 22.21 -33.43 24.91
N ASP A 465 21.93 -32.14 25.12
CA ASP A 465 20.94 -31.40 24.36
C ASP A 465 21.43 -31.10 22.95
N LYS A 466 22.69 -30.73 22.71
CA LYS A 466 23.24 -30.68 21.34
C LYS A 466 23.30 -32.07 20.67
N ARG A 467 23.44 -33.17 21.43
CA ARG A 467 23.29 -34.55 20.91
C ARG A 467 21.83 -34.87 20.61
N ARG A 468 20.88 -34.40 21.42
CA ARG A 468 19.43 -34.56 21.25
C ARG A 468 18.92 -33.70 20.09
N GLU A 469 19.40 -32.48 19.92
CA GLU A 469 19.20 -31.59 18.78
C GLU A 469 19.80 -32.21 17.52
N ARG A 470 21.04 -32.73 17.56
CA ARG A 470 21.61 -33.49 16.44
C ARG A 470 20.82 -34.75 16.14
N LEU A 471 20.30 -35.48 17.13
CA LEU A 471 19.41 -36.63 16.93
C LEU A 471 18.04 -36.21 16.39
N CYS A 472 17.49 -35.08 16.83
CA CYS A 472 16.25 -34.52 16.30
C CYS A 472 16.46 -34.02 14.87
N LEU A 473 17.58 -33.37 14.56
CA LEU A 473 17.94 -32.89 13.22
C LEU A 473 18.26 -34.05 12.29
N ILE A 474 18.95 -35.10 12.76
CA ILE A 474 19.13 -36.35 12.02
C ILE A 474 17.78 -37.05 11.84
N HIS A 475 16.87 -37.01 12.82
CA HIS A 475 15.53 -37.59 12.70
C HIS A 475 14.62 -36.79 11.77
N THR A 476 14.68 -35.45 11.77
CA THR A 476 13.96 -34.60 10.80
C THR A 476 14.59 -34.70 9.43
N ASN A 477 15.91 -34.73 9.28
CA ASN A 477 16.57 -34.89 7.99
C ASN A 477 16.33 -36.30 7.43
N TYR A 478 16.37 -37.34 8.27
CA TYR A 478 15.97 -38.70 7.89
C TYR A 478 14.47 -38.80 7.60
N LYS A 479 13.61 -38.07 8.31
CA LYS A 479 12.19 -37.97 7.98
C LYS A 479 12.00 -37.25 6.64
N THR A 480 12.62 -36.10 6.42
CA THR A 480 12.55 -35.33 5.18
C THR A 480 13.13 -36.13 4.01
N VAL A 481 14.26 -36.80 4.17
CA VAL A 481 14.83 -37.69 3.13
C VAL A 481 13.96 -38.93 2.93
N ARG A 482 13.36 -39.52 3.97
CA ARG A 482 12.40 -40.62 3.84
C ARG A 482 11.12 -40.18 3.14
N ASP A 483 10.61 -39.00 3.47
CA ASP A 483 9.35 -38.51 2.94
C ASP A 483 9.55 -37.91 1.54
N GLN A 484 10.74 -37.35 1.22
CA GLN A 484 11.22 -37.07 -0.14
C GLN A 484 11.46 -38.33 -0.94
N LEU A 485 12.02 -39.40 -0.35
CA LEU A 485 12.13 -40.70 -1.00
C LEU A 485 10.74 -41.25 -1.31
N LYS A 486 9.78 -41.21 -0.37
CA LYS A 486 8.38 -41.58 -0.63
C LYS A 486 7.70 -40.66 -1.65
N GLU A 487 8.00 -39.38 -1.64
CA GLU A 487 7.46 -38.43 -2.63
C GLU A 487 8.07 -38.72 -4.01
N MET A 488 9.33 -39.14 -4.08
CA MET A 488 9.94 -39.70 -5.30
C MET A 488 9.34 -41.06 -5.67
N GLU A 489 9.13 -42.00 -4.76
CA GLU A 489 8.45 -43.30 -5.01
C GLU A 489 6.99 -43.14 -5.48
N LYS A 490 6.38 -41.97 -5.23
CA LYS A 490 5.08 -41.54 -5.76
C LYS A 490 5.16 -40.77 -7.08
N SER A 491 6.20 -39.96 -7.30
CA SER A 491 6.28 -38.98 -8.42
C SER A 491 7.19 -39.43 -9.56
N SER A 492 8.33 -40.06 -9.27
CA SER A 492 8.72 -41.22 -10.08
C SER A 492 7.70 -42.29 -9.73
N GLY A 493 6.73 -42.53 -10.60
CA GLY A 493 5.67 -43.48 -10.29
C GLY A 493 6.27 -44.88 -10.19
N LEU A 494 6.66 -45.34 -9.00
CA LEU A 494 6.82 -46.77 -8.76
C LEU A 494 5.44 -47.43 -8.73
N ALA A 495 4.40 -46.74 -8.26
CA ALA A 495 3.03 -47.14 -8.55
C ALA A 495 2.79 -47.25 -10.08
N GLY A 496 3.16 -46.24 -10.87
CA GLY A 496 3.00 -46.27 -12.34
C GLY A 496 3.82 -47.35 -13.04
N LEU A 497 5.11 -47.46 -12.75
CA LEU A 497 6.06 -48.39 -13.38
C LEU A 497 5.98 -49.81 -12.79
N GLU A 498 5.50 -49.99 -11.56
CA GLU A 498 5.20 -51.32 -11.00
C GLU A 498 3.77 -51.76 -11.31
N GLU A 499 2.80 -50.86 -11.51
CA GLU A 499 1.52 -51.20 -12.17
C GLU A 499 1.75 -51.47 -13.66
N GLU A 500 2.63 -50.76 -14.37
CA GLU A 500 3.03 -51.11 -15.74
C GLU A 500 3.86 -52.39 -15.78
N LEU A 501 4.80 -52.62 -14.86
CA LEU A 501 5.50 -53.90 -14.78
C LEU A 501 4.59 -55.04 -14.33
N ASP A 502 3.63 -54.85 -13.44
CA ASP A 502 2.67 -55.89 -13.05
C ASP A 502 1.58 -56.08 -14.10
N MET A 503 1.13 -55.04 -14.81
CA MET A 503 0.34 -55.20 -16.03
C MET A 503 1.15 -55.94 -17.10
N LEU A 504 2.44 -55.68 -17.27
CA LEU A 504 3.31 -56.41 -18.19
C LEU A 504 3.68 -57.82 -17.68
N ARG A 505 3.74 -58.07 -16.37
CA ARG A 505 3.96 -59.40 -15.77
C ARG A 505 2.68 -60.24 -15.83
N VAL A 506 1.51 -59.63 -15.65
CA VAL A 506 0.17 -60.22 -15.78
C VAL A 506 -0.16 -60.43 -17.26
N GLN A 507 0.10 -59.45 -18.13
CA GLN A 507 0.00 -59.60 -19.58
C GLN A 507 0.96 -60.69 -20.04
N ALA A 508 2.24 -60.66 -19.67
CA ALA A 508 3.17 -61.75 -20.02
C ALA A 508 2.83 -63.08 -19.32
N ALA A 509 2.09 -63.09 -18.20
CA ALA A 509 1.60 -64.33 -17.57
C ALA A 509 0.35 -64.86 -18.28
N MET A 510 -0.52 -63.99 -18.78
CA MET A 510 -1.67 -64.27 -19.62
C MET A 510 -1.24 -64.66 -21.04
N ASP A 511 -0.17 -64.08 -21.56
CA ASP A 511 0.50 -64.48 -22.79
C ASP A 511 1.20 -65.82 -22.58
N ARG A 512 1.90 -66.03 -21.46
CA ARG A 512 2.42 -67.38 -21.12
C ARG A 512 1.31 -68.40 -20.84
N ALA A 513 0.12 -67.98 -20.39
CA ALA A 513 -1.02 -68.86 -20.15
C ALA A 513 -1.71 -69.20 -21.46
N THR A 514 -2.06 -68.22 -22.29
CA THR A 514 -2.62 -68.42 -23.64
C THR A 514 -1.62 -69.08 -24.57
N VAL A 515 -0.31 -68.82 -24.48
CA VAL A 515 0.73 -69.58 -25.20
C VAL A 515 0.82 -71.00 -24.64
N LYS A 516 0.60 -71.25 -23.34
CA LYS A 516 0.50 -72.63 -22.81
C LYS A 516 -0.79 -73.33 -23.23
N GLU A 517 -1.92 -72.64 -23.28
CA GLU A 517 -3.21 -73.14 -23.76
C GLU A 517 -3.17 -73.38 -25.26
N LEU A 518 -2.53 -72.51 -26.04
CA LEU A 518 -2.24 -72.70 -27.45
C LEU A 518 -1.21 -73.82 -27.65
N HIS A 519 -0.20 -73.99 -26.79
CA HIS A 519 0.65 -75.18 -26.82
C HIS A 519 -0.12 -76.44 -26.41
N LEU A 520 -1.11 -76.36 -25.51
CA LEU A 520 -1.95 -77.50 -25.14
C LEU A 520 -2.95 -77.84 -26.25
N CYS A 521 -3.52 -76.84 -26.91
CA CYS A 521 -4.39 -76.99 -28.06
C CYS A 521 -3.62 -77.47 -29.28
N LEU A 522 -2.43 -76.93 -29.55
CA LEU A 522 -1.54 -77.42 -30.60
C LEU A 522 -0.96 -78.80 -30.25
N ALA A 523 -0.71 -79.14 -28.99
CA ALA A 523 -0.32 -80.49 -28.60
C ALA A 523 -1.49 -81.47 -28.69
N ASN A 524 -2.71 -81.05 -28.34
CA ASN A 524 -3.93 -81.84 -28.52
C ASN A 524 -4.27 -82.00 -30.01
N GLU A 525 -4.13 -80.95 -30.83
CA GLU A 525 -4.25 -81.01 -32.29
C GLU A 525 -3.14 -81.87 -32.88
N HIS A 526 -1.90 -81.79 -32.39
CA HIS A 526 -0.79 -82.61 -32.88
C HIS A 526 -0.92 -84.07 -32.43
N GLN A 527 -1.50 -84.33 -31.26
CA GLN A 527 -1.82 -85.67 -30.75
C GLN A 527 -3.08 -86.23 -31.42
N GLU A 528 -4.08 -85.41 -31.76
CA GLU A 528 -5.18 -85.76 -32.64
C GLU A 528 -4.71 -86.02 -34.06
N LEU A 529 -3.76 -85.23 -34.59
CA LEU A 529 -3.14 -85.45 -35.89
C LEU A 529 -2.26 -86.69 -35.87
N LEU A 530 -1.61 -87.03 -34.74
CA LEU A 530 -0.93 -88.31 -34.57
C LEU A 530 -1.94 -89.46 -34.49
N HIS A 531 -3.06 -89.33 -33.78
CA HIS A 531 -4.13 -90.33 -33.78
C HIS A 531 -4.78 -90.48 -35.16
N LYS A 532 -5.00 -89.38 -35.90
CA LYS A 532 -5.50 -89.36 -37.28
C LYS A 532 -4.48 -89.98 -38.23
N VAL A 533 -3.20 -89.63 -38.16
CA VAL A 533 -2.12 -90.27 -38.97
C VAL A 533 -1.90 -91.73 -38.59
N VAL A 534 -2.15 -92.15 -37.34
CA VAL A 534 -2.11 -93.57 -36.93
C VAL A 534 -3.35 -94.33 -37.44
N ALA A 535 -4.52 -93.71 -37.46
CA ALA A 535 -5.74 -94.27 -38.06
C ALA A 535 -5.66 -94.33 -39.59
N GLU A 536 -5.18 -93.28 -40.25
CA GLU A 536 -4.92 -93.21 -41.70
C GLU A 536 -3.82 -94.20 -42.11
N ARG A 537 -2.83 -94.46 -41.24
CA ARG A 537 -1.86 -95.56 -41.44
C ARG A 537 -2.48 -96.97 -41.41
N GLN A 538 -3.72 -97.14 -40.97
CA GLN A 538 -4.47 -98.39 -41.17
C GLN A 538 -5.31 -98.43 -42.47
N VAL A 539 -5.48 -97.32 -43.20
CA VAL A 539 -6.33 -97.27 -44.40
C VAL A 539 -5.55 -96.86 -45.65
N LYS A 540 -5.21 -97.86 -46.49
CA LYS A 540 -4.69 -97.64 -47.84
C LYS A 540 -5.81 -97.23 -48.81
N SER A 541 -6.03 -95.93 -49.06
CA SER A 541 -6.57 -95.45 -50.35
C SER A 541 -6.59 -93.92 -50.53
N SER A 542 -6.15 -93.48 -51.71
CA SER A 542 -6.63 -92.30 -52.46
C SER A 542 -6.46 -90.87 -51.90
N THR A 543 -5.63 -90.10 -52.61
CA THR A 543 -5.62 -88.63 -52.74
C THR A 543 -6.85 -88.08 -53.50
N PRO A 544 -7.09 -86.75 -53.66
CA PRO A 544 -6.33 -85.56 -53.20
C PRO A 544 -7.14 -84.37 -52.59
N LYS A 545 -6.40 -83.36 -52.06
CA LYS A 545 -6.72 -81.90 -51.97
C LYS A 545 -7.84 -81.39 -51.04
N SER A 546 -7.44 -80.48 -50.13
CA SER A 546 -8.12 -79.19 -49.88
C SER A 546 -7.07 -78.09 -49.64
N SER A 547 -7.42 -76.81 -49.84
CA SER A 547 -6.44 -75.72 -50.08
C SER A 547 -6.16 -74.77 -48.90
N VAL A 548 -6.79 -75.00 -47.73
CA VAL A 548 -7.00 -73.96 -46.70
C VAL A 548 -5.74 -73.56 -45.91
N SER A 549 -4.68 -74.36 -45.92
CA SER A 549 -3.46 -74.07 -45.14
C SER A 549 -2.60 -72.93 -45.73
N SER A 550 -2.61 -72.75 -47.05
CA SER A 550 -1.70 -71.81 -47.72
C SER A 550 -2.10 -70.35 -47.47
N GLU A 551 -3.39 -70.03 -47.62
CA GLU A 551 -3.91 -68.67 -47.39
C GLU A 551 -3.68 -68.20 -45.95
N ARG A 552 -3.83 -69.09 -44.96
CA ARG A 552 -3.63 -68.72 -43.54
C ARG A 552 -2.16 -68.38 -43.24
N MET A 553 -1.23 -69.09 -43.88
CA MET A 553 0.21 -68.78 -43.76
C MET A 553 0.57 -67.49 -44.50
N GLU A 554 0.04 -67.28 -45.71
CA GLU A 554 0.26 -66.05 -46.48
C GLU A 554 -0.32 -64.81 -45.79
N GLN A 555 -1.48 -64.94 -45.13
CA GLN A 555 -2.06 -63.90 -44.26
C GLN A 555 -1.17 -63.58 -43.05
N SER A 556 -0.46 -64.59 -42.51
CA SER A 556 0.49 -64.36 -41.39
C SER A 556 1.72 -63.59 -41.84
N PHE A 557 2.31 -63.92 -43.00
CA PHE A 557 3.44 -63.16 -43.57
C PHE A 557 3.06 -61.71 -43.90
N LYS A 558 1.91 -61.49 -44.55
CA LYS A 558 1.38 -60.14 -44.82
C LYS A 558 1.14 -59.32 -43.54
N LYS A 559 0.89 -59.98 -42.40
CA LYS A 559 0.75 -59.30 -41.10
C LYS A 559 2.08 -59.03 -40.40
N ILE A 560 3.10 -59.87 -40.60
CA ILE A 560 4.47 -59.61 -40.16
C ILE A 560 5.03 -58.41 -40.95
N GLU A 561 4.90 -58.41 -42.28
CA GLU A 561 5.32 -57.32 -43.16
C GLU A 561 4.65 -55.98 -42.78
N GLN A 562 3.35 -55.98 -42.44
CA GLN A 562 2.66 -54.79 -41.91
C GLN A 562 3.17 -54.33 -40.54
N LEU A 563 3.68 -55.22 -39.69
CA LEU A 563 4.28 -54.86 -38.40
C LEU A 563 5.72 -54.34 -38.57
N GLU A 564 6.47 -54.90 -39.53
CA GLU A 564 7.80 -54.40 -39.91
C GLU A 564 7.71 -53.01 -40.52
N GLN A 565 6.77 -52.76 -41.43
CA GLN A 565 6.49 -51.42 -41.98
C GLN A 565 6.12 -50.41 -40.87
N ARG A 566 5.31 -50.81 -39.88
CA ARG A 566 5.00 -49.95 -38.72
C ARG A 566 6.20 -49.71 -37.81
N MET A 567 7.03 -50.72 -37.59
CA MET A 567 8.29 -50.57 -36.85
C MET A 567 9.25 -49.61 -37.57
N MET A 568 9.30 -49.61 -38.90
CA MET A 568 10.09 -48.64 -39.67
C MET A 568 9.51 -47.23 -39.60
N SER A 569 8.19 -47.04 -39.75
CA SER A 569 7.54 -45.73 -39.55
C SER A 569 7.83 -45.17 -38.16
N LEU A 570 7.69 -45.98 -37.11
CA LEU A 570 8.00 -45.56 -35.73
C LEU A 570 9.48 -45.23 -35.53
N LYS A 571 10.41 -45.95 -36.18
CA LYS A 571 11.84 -45.58 -36.17
C LYS A 571 12.05 -44.23 -36.85
N GLU A 572 11.53 -44.04 -38.06
CA GLU A 572 11.59 -42.78 -38.81
C GLU A 572 10.93 -41.61 -38.06
N GLU A 573 9.91 -41.86 -37.23
CA GLU A 573 9.34 -40.89 -36.30
C GLU A 573 10.29 -40.60 -35.13
N THR A 574 10.96 -41.59 -34.54
CA THR A 574 11.97 -41.37 -33.47
C THR A 574 13.29 -40.78 -33.94
N GLU A 575 13.64 -40.91 -35.22
CA GLU A 575 14.76 -40.18 -35.84
C GLU A 575 14.36 -38.71 -36.04
N ARG A 576 13.20 -38.43 -36.67
CA ARG A 576 12.70 -37.06 -36.86
C ARG A 576 12.50 -36.31 -35.54
N LEU A 577 11.96 -36.94 -34.50
CA LEU A 577 11.87 -36.34 -33.17
C LEU A 577 13.23 -36.07 -32.51
N ARG A 578 14.31 -36.73 -32.96
CA ARG A 578 15.68 -36.44 -32.53
C ARG A 578 16.25 -35.25 -33.30
N GLU A 579 16.05 -35.21 -34.61
CA GLU A 579 16.42 -34.07 -35.49
C GLU A 579 15.70 -32.79 -35.06
N GLU A 580 14.39 -32.84 -34.80
CA GLU A 580 13.59 -31.72 -34.27
C GLU A 580 14.10 -31.27 -32.89
N LYS A 581 14.48 -32.21 -32.01
CA LYS A 581 15.08 -31.88 -30.71
C LYS A 581 16.44 -31.21 -30.87
N GLU A 582 17.26 -31.64 -31.81
CA GLU A 582 18.59 -31.09 -32.09
C GLU A 582 18.48 -29.67 -32.67
N GLN A 583 17.57 -29.44 -33.62
CA GLN A 583 17.22 -28.11 -34.13
C GLN A 583 16.66 -27.19 -33.04
N LEU A 584 15.87 -27.70 -32.10
CA LEU A 584 15.37 -26.94 -30.95
C LEU A 584 16.47 -26.60 -29.93
N LEU A 585 17.53 -27.40 -29.84
CA LEU A 585 18.71 -27.07 -29.03
C LEU A 585 19.54 -25.98 -29.72
N GLU A 586 19.83 -26.13 -31.00
CA GLU A 586 20.53 -25.12 -31.82
C GLU A 586 19.81 -23.76 -31.77
N ALA A 587 18.49 -23.74 -31.98
CA ALA A 587 17.67 -22.52 -31.89
C ALA A 587 17.62 -21.91 -30.47
N ASN A 588 17.78 -22.72 -29.42
CA ASN A 588 17.84 -22.24 -28.04
C ASN A 588 19.24 -21.68 -27.69
N GLU A 589 20.31 -22.26 -28.24
CA GLU A 589 21.66 -21.69 -28.15
C GLU A 589 21.74 -20.37 -28.93
N ASP A 590 21.16 -20.29 -30.14
CA ASP A 590 21.02 -19.05 -30.90
C ASP A 590 20.23 -18.00 -30.13
N LEU A 591 19.12 -18.38 -29.47
CA LEU A 591 18.34 -17.48 -28.63
C LEU A 591 19.17 -16.97 -27.43
N ALA A 592 19.96 -17.84 -26.78
CA ALA A 592 20.85 -17.44 -25.70
C ALA A 592 21.93 -16.45 -26.17
N HIS A 593 22.55 -16.68 -27.34
CA HIS A 593 23.49 -15.74 -27.94
C HIS A 593 22.83 -14.40 -28.29
N ASN A 594 21.58 -14.40 -28.77
CA ASN A 594 20.80 -13.17 -28.99
C ASN A 594 20.50 -12.45 -27.67
N CYS A 595 20.12 -13.16 -26.59
CA CYS A 595 19.91 -12.58 -25.27
C CYS A 595 21.20 -11.95 -24.70
N HIS A 596 22.35 -12.62 -24.79
CA HIS A 596 23.63 -12.05 -24.36
C HIS A 596 24.03 -10.81 -25.19
N ARG A 597 23.77 -10.81 -26.50
CA ARG A 597 24.06 -9.67 -27.37
C ARG A 597 23.11 -8.49 -27.12
N LEU A 598 21.87 -8.74 -26.74
CA LEU A 598 20.93 -7.71 -26.28
C LEU A 598 21.31 -7.17 -24.90
N GLN A 599 21.72 -8.02 -23.95
CA GLN A 599 22.23 -7.58 -22.64
C GLN A 599 23.43 -6.64 -22.80
N ALA A 600 24.44 -7.03 -23.57
CA ALA A 600 25.61 -6.18 -23.84
C ALA A 600 25.24 -4.85 -24.54
N SER A 601 24.15 -4.83 -25.32
CA SER A 601 23.62 -3.59 -25.91
C SER A 601 22.86 -2.73 -24.91
N LEU A 602 22.18 -3.32 -23.92
CA LEU A 602 21.54 -2.59 -22.82
C LEU A 602 22.59 -2.01 -21.87
N ASP A 603 23.60 -2.80 -21.50
CA ASP A 603 24.73 -2.36 -20.67
C ASP A 603 25.47 -1.18 -21.35
N HIS A 604 25.63 -1.24 -22.68
CA HIS A 604 26.23 -0.14 -23.44
C HIS A 604 25.35 1.12 -23.46
N LEU A 605 24.02 0.97 -23.64
CA LEU A 605 23.10 2.10 -23.59
C LEU A 605 23.03 2.73 -22.19
N GLN A 606 23.00 1.93 -21.12
CA GLN A 606 23.05 2.41 -19.74
C GLN A 606 24.35 3.17 -19.42
N THR A 607 25.49 2.68 -19.89
CA THR A 607 26.77 3.41 -19.74
C THR A 607 26.82 4.70 -20.57
N GLN A 608 26.17 4.75 -21.73
CA GLN A 608 26.02 5.97 -22.51
C GLN A 608 25.08 6.98 -21.84
N GLU A 609 23.94 6.51 -21.33
CA GLU A 609 22.93 7.30 -20.61
C GLU A 609 23.53 7.93 -19.36
N ALA A 610 24.21 7.14 -18.52
CA ALA A 610 24.93 7.63 -17.35
C ALA A 610 26.00 8.69 -17.71
N VAL A 611 26.71 8.56 -18.84
CA VAL A 611 27.65 9.59 -19.31
C VAL A 611 26.92 10.87 -19.73
N CYS A 612 25.77 10.76 -20.40
CA CYS A 612 24.93 11.91 -20.74
C CYS A 612 24.34 12.61 -19.51
N GLU A 613 23.87 11.86 -18.51
CA GLU A 613 23.37 12.40 -17.24
C GLU A 613 24.47 13.11 -16.46
N ASN A 614 25.64 12.49 -16.29
CA ASN A 614 26.79 13.12 -15.63
C ASN A 614 27.21 14.42 -16.35
N ALA A 615 27.17 14.46 -17.69
CA ALA A 615 27.44 15.66 -18.47
C ALA A 615 26.35 16.75 -18.28
N ALA A 616 25.08 16.36 -18.16
CA ALA A 616 23.98 17.29 -17.89
C ALA A 616 24.07 17.87 -16.47
N GLN A 617 24.37 17.03 -15.46
CA GLN A 617 24.60 17.45 -14.07
C GLN A 617 25.79 18.40 -13.96
N ALA A 618 26.91 18.12 -14.64
CA ALA A 618 28.06 19.02 -14.69
C ALA A 618 27.71 20.39 -15.31
N GLN A 619 26.85 20.43 -16.34
CA GLN A 619 26.35 21.69 -16.88
C GLN A 619 25.37 22.41 -15.95
N ALA A 620 24.55 21.68 -15.18
CA ALA A 620 23.65 22.27 -14.20
C ALA A 620 24.45 22.95 -13.08
N LEU A 621 25.42 22.26 -12.48
CA LEU A 621 26.33 22.80 -11.47
C LEU A 621 27.09 24.04 -11.97
N ALA A 622 27.57 24.03 -13.22
CA ALA A 622 28.24 25.19 -13.81
C ALA A 622 27.30 26.41 -13.97
N ARG A 623 26.00 26.20 -14.28
CA ARG A 623 25.00 27.27 -14.31
C ARG A 623 24.65 27.77 -12.90
N GLU A 624 24.55 26.87 -11.92
CA GLU A 624 24.36 27.29 -10.53
C GLU A 624 25.55 28.12 -10.01
N GLU A 625 26.79 27.76 -10.35
CA GLU A 625 27.96 28.57 -10.00
C GLU A 625 27.94 29.95 -10.68
N GLN A 626 27.51 30.03 -11.94
CA GLN A 626 27.29 31.32 -12.61
C GLN A 626 26.24 32.15 -11.86
N HIS A 627 25.07 31.60 -11.55
CA HIS A 627 24.03 32.31 -10.81
C HIS A 627 24.43 32.68 -9.37
N ARG A 628 25.20 31.84 -8.68
CA ARG A 628 25.80 32.17 -7.36
C ARG A 628 26.75 33.37 -7.46
N ASN A 629 27.56 33.45 -8.51
CA ASN A 629 28.44 34.59 -8.76
C ASN A 629 27.66 35.86 -9.14
N GLU A 630 26.60 35.75 -9.95
CA GLU A 630 25.69 36.86 -10.28
C GLU A 630 24.98 37.40 -9.03
N ILE A 631 24.47 36.51 -8.16
CA ILE A 631 23.86 36.87 -6.88
C ILE A 631 24.87 37.60 -5.98
N MET A 632 26.09 37.11 -5.82
CA MET A 632 27.13 37.80 -5.03
C MET A 632 27.48 39.19 -5.60
N ALA A 633 27.49 39.36 -6.93
CA ALA A 633 27.72 40.66 -7.56
C ALA A 633 26.55 41.64 -7.29
N LEU A 634 25.31 41.16 -7.38
CA LEU A 634 24.11 41.94 -7.06
C LEU A 634 24.03 42.30 -5.57
N GLU A 635 24.36 41.38 -4.66
CA GLU A 635 24.49 41.64 -3.23
C GLU A 635 25.54 42.73 -2.94
N ALA A 636 26.69 42.68 -3.62
CA ALA A 636 27.73 43.71 -3.49
C ALA A 636 27.25 45.09 -4.00
N GLN A 637 26.50 45.13 -5.10
CA GLN A 637 25.89 46.35 -5.64
C GLN A 637 24.80 46.93 -4.71
N VAL A 638 23.97 46.07 -4.11
CA VAL A 638 22.98 46.46 -3.10
C VAL A 638 23.68 46.97 -1.82
N ALA A 639 24.75 46.31 -1.38
CA ALA A 639 25.54 46.79 -0.25
C ALA A 639 26.27 48.12 -0.54
N ALA A 640 26.58 48.43 -1.80
CA ALA A 640 27.08 49.73 -2.22
C ALA A 640 25.99 50.81 -2.18
N SER A 641 24.80 50.55 -2.77
CA SER A 641 23.70 51.52 -2.75
C SER A 641 23.17 51.81 -1.34
N GLN A 642 23.17 50.82 -0.44
CA GLN A 642 22.88 51.03 0.99
C GLN A 642 23.92 51.94 1.68
N LYS A 643 25.21 51.83 1.32
CA LYS A 643 26.26 52.74 1.81
C LYS A 643 26.12 54.16 1.25
N GLU A 644 25.36 54.37 0.18
CA GLU A 644 25.07 55.70 -0.38
C GLU A 644 23.78 56.28 0.22
N ALA A 645 22.72 55.48 0.30
CA ALA A 645 21.49 55.85 0.99
C ALA A 645 21.74 56.27 2.46
N THR A 646 22.66 55.60 3.16
CA THR A 646 23.08 55.99 4.52
C THR A 646 23.88 57.29 4.57
N LYS A 647 24.74 57.60 3.59
CA LYS A 647 25.40 58.93 3.47
C LYS A 647 24.36 60.03 3.25
N VAL A 648 23.41 59.83 2.34
CA VAL A 648 22.33 60.79 2.05
C VAL A 648 21.43 60.97 3.28
N HIS A 649 21.12 59.90 4.02
CA HIS A 649 20.38 59.99 5.28
C HIS A 649 21.14 60.79 6.34
N GLN A 650 22.47 60.63 6.46
CA GLN A 650 23.30 61.45 7.35
C GLN A 650 23.34 62.93 6.93
N GLN A 651 23.40 63.23 5.63
CA GLN A 651 23.30 64.60 5.11
C GLN A 651 21.93 65.22 5.44
N LEU A 652 20.84 64.48 5.23
CA LEU A 652 19.49 64.93 5.57
C LEU A 652 19.31 65.14 7.07
N LEU A 653 19.94 64.33 7.92
CA LEU A 653 19.98 64.53 9.37
C LEU A 653 20.74 65.81 9.76
N LYS A 654 21.87 66.13 9.12
CA LYS A 654 22.60 67.40 9.33
C LYS A 654 21.74 68.61 8.93
N LEU A 655 21.19 68.61 7.72
CA LEU A 655 20.26 69.65 7.26
C LEU A 655 19.06 69.82 8.20
N ARG A 656 18.54 68.71 8.77
CA ARG A 656 17.45 68.75 9.75
C ARG A 656 17.86 69.31 11.11
N GLN A 657 19.12 69.15 11.52
CA GLN A 657 19.68 69.81 12.70
C GLN A 657 19.89 71.31 12.44
N GLU A 658 20.45 71.69 11.29
CA GLU A 658 20.66 73.08 10.86
C GLU A 658 19.33 73.85 10.76
N LEU A 659 18.31 73.26 10.11
CA LEU A 659 16.95 73.81 10.08
C LEU A 659 16.29 73.83 11.48
N GLY A 660 16.70 72.96 12.38
CA GLY A 660 16.31 72.98 13.80
C GLY A 660 16.92 74.17 14.55
N ILE A 661 18.22 74.43 14.33
CA ILE A 661 18.95 75.56 14.90
C ILE A 661 18.39 76.89 14.36
N LEU A 662 18.17 77.00 13.04
CA LEU A 662 17.56 78.18 12.42
C LEU A 662 16.14 78.43 12.92
N ARG A 663 15.35 77.38 13.16
CA ARG A 663 14.02 77.48 13.76
C ARG A 663 14.10 77.95 15.22
N ALA A 664 15.01 77.39 16.02
CA ALA A 664 15.23 77.81 17.40
C ALA A 664 15.72 79.26 17.50
N ALA A 665 16.61 79.70 16.61
CA ALA A 665 17.07 81.08 16.52
C ALA A 665 15.91 82.03 16.15
N ARG A 666 15.14 81.71 15.11
CA ARG A 666 13.94 82.48 14.72
C ARG A 666 12.94 82.60 15.87
N ASP A 667 12.67 81.51 16.58
CA ASP A 667 11.70 81.49 17.66
C ASP A 667 12.24 82.16 18.94
N PHE A 668 13.57 82.18 19.15
CA PHE A 668 14.24 83.02 20.16
C PHE A 668 14.10 84.52 19.85
N TYR A 669 14.34 84.95 18.61
CA TYR A 669 14.10 86.35 18.20
C TYR A 669 12.63 86.75 18.28
N ARG A 670 11.70 85.85 17.89
CA ARG A 670 10.25 86.04 18.05
C ARG A 670 9.85 86.23 19.52
N ASN A 671 10.37 85.41 20.42
CA ASN A 671 10.10 85.54 21.86
C ASN A 671 10.72 86.82 22.45
N ARG A 672 11.86 87.29 21.93
CA ARG A 672 12.47 88.57 22.32
C ARG A 672 11.68 89.81 21.84
N ALA A 673 10.87 89.68 20.80
CA ALA A 673 9.95 90.73 20.37
C ALA A 673 8.68 90.86 21.24
N ALA A 674 8.41 89.88 22.12
CA ALA A 674 7.22 89.84 22.97
C ALA A 674 7.49 90.41 24.39
N GLY A 675 7.89 91.69 24.47
CA GLY A 675 7.96 92.43 25.72
C GLY A 675 6.56 92.78 26.27
N PRO A 676 6.35 92.82 27.61
CA PRO A 676 5.02 92.96 28.19
C PRO A 676 4.50 94.41 28.21
N VAL A 677 3.27 94.62 27.72
CA VAL A 677 2.51 95.88 27.82
C VAL A 677 1.11 95.59 28.39
N LEU A 678 0.52 96.57 29.07
CA LEU A 678 -0.63 96.43 29.98
C LEU A 678 -2.02 96.52 29.28
N LYS A 679 -3.02 95.82 29.86
CA LYS A 679 -4.49 96.12 29.97
C LYS A 679 -5.21 96.66 28.71
N LEU A 680 -6.39 96.19 28.28
CA LEU A 680 -7.68 96.11 29.01
C LEU A 680 -8.79 95.60 28.04
N ALA A 681 -9.90 95.00 28.53
CA ALA A 681 -11.14 94.64 27.79
C ALA A 681 -10.97 93.70 26.55
N GLY A 682 -11.87 92.78 26.16
CA GLY A 682 -13.34 92.79 26.10
C GLY A 682 -13.78 93.17 24.66
N GLY A 683 -14.57 92.40 23.90
CA GLY A 683 -15.19 91.08 24.07
C GLY A 683 -16.20 90.79 22.94
N ILE A 684 -16.91 89.64 23.00
CA ILE A 684 -18.12 89.28 22.22
C ILE A 684 -17.95 88.81 20.74
N ALA A 685 -18.39 87.57 20.50
CA ALA A 685 -18.92 86.96 19.25
C ALA A 685 -18.05 86.89 17.96
N SER A 686 -18.27 85.96 17.01
CA SER A 686 -19.39 85.02 16.84
C SER A 686 -18.97 83.58 16.42
N SER A 687 -19.98 82.73 16.23
CA SER A 687 -19.95 81.30 15.83
C SER A 687 -19.30 81.05 14.45
N ILE A 688 -18.93 79.83 14.02
CA ILE A 688 -19.58 78.51 14.18
C ILE A 688 -18.56 77.39 14.49
N SER A 689 -19.01 76.32 15.16
CA SER A 689 -18.23 75.10 15.38
C SER A 689 -18.98 73.85 14.93
N SER A 690 -18.28 72.90 14.30
CA SER A 690 -18.65 71.48 14.33
C SER A 690 -17.53 70.69 15.03
N LYS A 691 -17.86 70.05 16.16
CA LYS A 691 -16.91 69.30 17.00
C LYS A 691 -16.82 67.85 16.53
N VAL A 692 -15.61 67.28 16.59
CA VAL A 692 -15.36 66.07 17.41
C VAL A 692 -14.03 66.29 18.14
N LYS A 693 -13.92 65.90 19.42
CA LYS A 693 -12.68 66.01 20.22
C LYS A 693 -12.63 64.95 21.32
N PHE A 694 -11.39 64.70 21.77
CA PHE A 694 -10.98 64.28 23.13
C PHE A 694 -11.15 62.79 23.51
N LYS A 695 -10.32 62.22 24.40
CA LYS A 695 -9.09 62.72 25.06
C LYS A 695 -8.17 61.57 25.51
N THR A 696 -6.86 61.87 25.60
CA THR A 696 -5.88 61.05 26.33
C THR A 696 -5.98 61.28 27.85
N ALA A 697 -5.67 60.27 28.65
CA ALA A 697 -5.40 60.38 30.08
C ALA A 697 -4.34 59.35 30.53
N ARG A 698 -3.55 59.68 31.56
CA ARG A 698 -2.62 58.78 32.26
C ARG A 698 -2.95 58.79 33.76
N LEU A 699 -2.75 57.66 34.46
CA LEU A 699 -2.68 57.59 35.92
C LEU A 699 -1.48 56.74 36.38
N ARG A 700 -1.24 56.70 37.70
CA ARG A 700 -0.04 56.15 38.36
C ARG A 700 -0.28 54.72 38.90
N GLY A 701 0.81 53.97 39.17
CA GLY A 701 0.80 52.79 40.07
C GLY A 701 0.87 53.20 41.56
N PRO A 702 1.46 52.40 42.50
CA PRO A 702 2.26 51.17 42.33
C PRO A 702 1.99 50.04 43.36
N LEU A 703 2.78 48.94 43.34
CA LEU A 703 3.16 48.13 44.53
C LEU A 703 4.40 47.24 44.26
N ARG A 704 4.97 46.55 45.27
CA ARG A 704 6.30 45.87 45.23
C ARG A 704 6.35 44.49 45.93
N LEU A 705 7.23 43.59 45.45
CA LEU A 705 8.29 42.78 46.13
C LEU A 705 8.87 41.81 45.07
N CYS A 706 10.18 41.69 44.77
CA CYS A 706 11.33 41.17 45.53
C CYS A 706 11.20 39.66 45.88
N SER A 707 12.24 38.79 45.76
CA SER A 707 13.69 39.05 45.96
C SER A 707 14.66 38.04 45.28
N HIS A 708 15.83 38.52 44.80
CA HIS A 708 17.13 37.81 44.58
C HIS A 708 17.19 36.58 43.62
N ARG A 709 18.36 36.11 43.12
CA ARG A 709 19.78 36.46 43.38
C ARG A 709 20.63 36.42 42.09
N THR A 710 21.72 37.20 42.04
CA THR A 710 22.73 37.24 40.96
C THR A 710 24.00 36.43 41.28
N VAL A 711 24.74 36.00 40.24
CA VAL A 711 26.16 35.58 40.31
C VAL A 711 26.93 36.11 39.07
N SER A 712 28.23 36.39 39.25
CA SER A 712 29.17 37.04 38.32
C SER A 712 29.34 36.45 36.91
N PRO A 713 29.84 37.25 35.94
CA PRO A 713 30.36 36.76 34.66
C PRO A 713 31.82 36.30 34.77
N ASN A 714 32.23 35.32 33.94
CA ASN A 714 33.57 35.28 33.34
C ASN A 714 33.72 34.22 32.23
N GLN A 715 34.67 34.47 31.33
CA GLN A 715 35.36 33.54 30.42
C GLN A 715 34.57 32.83 29.29
N ALA A 716 35.04 33.14 28.09
CA ALA A 716 34.70 32.64 26.76
C ALA A 716 34.64 31.10 26.59
N ILE A 717 33.91 30.67 25.54
CA ILE A 717 34.51 29.92 24.42
C ILE A 717 33.72 30.17 23.12
N ILE A 718 34.48 30.14 22.03
CA ILE A 718 34.16 30.31 20.59
C ILE A 718 32.75 29.91 20.15
N TRP A 719 32.09 30.82 19.42
CA TRP A 719 31.11 30.49 18.38
C TRP A 719 31.37 31.34 17.13
N GLN A 720 31.94 30.71 16.10
CA GLN A 720 31.80 31.17 14.71
C GLN A 720 30.68 30.34 14.07
N GLY A 721 29.74 30.99 13.39
CA GLY A 721 28.63 30.33 12.70
C GLY A 721 27.62 31.35 12.21
N ARG A 722 27.37 31.38 10.89
CA ARG A 722 26.39 32.29 10.28
C ARG A 722 24.95 31.83 10.59
N SER A 723 24.11 32.76 11.04
CA SER A 723 22.69 32.81 10.65
C SER A 723 22.58 33.22 9.17
N PRO A 724 21.51 32.89 8.40
CA PRO A 724 20.12 32.89 8.88
C PRO A 724 19.18 31.81 8.30
N SER A 725 17.91 31.94 8.67
CA SER A 725 16.71 31.30 8.11
C SER A 725 15.93 32.29 7.21
N PRO A 726 14.71 31.99 6.71
CA PRO A 726 14.29 30.80 5.94
C PRO A 726 13.44 31.15 4.69
N SER A 727 13.47 30.34 3.62
CA SER A 727 12.44 30.40 2.56
C SER A 727 12.44 29.20 1.61
N LYS A 728 11.23 28.64 1.37
CA LYS A 728 10.74 27.94 0.16
C LYS A 728 11.54 26.72 -0.36
N ASP A 729 10.94 25.54 -0.39
CA ASP A 729 9.94 25.04 -1.37
C ASP A 729 10.59 24.70 -2.74
N GLU A 730 11.30 23.57 -2.76
CA GLU A 730 11.70 22.87 -3.98
C GLU A 730 11.08 21.46 -3.93
N TRP A 731 10.04 21.24 -4.72
CA TRP A 731 9.38 19.93 -4.93
C TRP A 731 9.36 19.66 -6.44
N GLU A 732 10.42 19.03 -6.95
CA GLU A 732 10.46 18.43 -8.29
C GLU A 732 11.00 17.00 -8.21
N ASP A 733 10.69 16.19 -9.23
CA ASP A 733 10.58 14.73 -9.12
C ASP A 733 11.90 13.97 -8.87
N LEU A 734 11.82 12.95 -8.02
CA LEU A 734 12.54 11.68 -8.20
C LEU A 734 11.57 10.51 -8.07
N SER A 735 11.18 9.95 -9.21
CA SER A 735 10.38 8.72 -9.30
C SER A 735 11.01 7.77 -10.31
N VAL A 736 11.92 6.91 -9.84
CA VAL A 736 12.38 5.70 -10.52
C VAL A 736 12.46 4.55 -9.50
N ASP A 737 11.77 3.47 -9.85
CA ASP A 737 11.92 2.06 -9.45
C ASP A 737 12.30 1.69 -8.01
N GLY A 738 11.31 1.11 -7.32
CA GLY A 738 11.46 0.28 -6.13
C GLY A 738 10.48 -0.89 -6.17
N ASP A 739 10.75 -1.89 -7.01
CA ASP A 739 9.91 -3.10 -7.12
C ASP A 739 10.16 -4.04 -5.93
N SER A 740 9.40 -3.83 -4.85
CA SER A 740 9.34 -4.73 -3.70
C SER A 740 7.88 -5.13 -3.46
N GLY A 741 7.49 -6.30 -3.96
CA GLY A 741 6.12 -6.82 -3.79
C GLY A 741 5.82 -7.17 -2.33
N GLU A 742 4.77 -6.56 -1.77
CA GLU A 742 4.27 -6.89 -0.43
C GLU A 742 2.91 -7.61 -0.46
N GLU A 743 2.69 -8.39 0.61
CA GLU A 743 1.63 -9.37 0.73
C GLU A 743 0.26 -8.75 1.05
N TYR A 744 -0.81 -9.46 0.72
CA TYR A 744 -2.15 -9.10 1.18
C TYR A 744 -2.31 -9.42 2.67
N SER A 745 -2.94 -8.51 3.41
CA SER A 745 -3.54 -8.81 4.71
C SER A 745 -4.87 -8.05 4.88
N ASP A 746 -5.93 -8.64 4.33
CA ASP A 746 -7.31 -8.31 4.74
C ASP A 746 -7.48 -8.66 6.22
N SER A 747 -7.97 -7.72 7.03
CA SER A 747 -8.33 -7.98 8.43
C SER A 747 -9.73 -7.44 8.73
N LEU A 748 -10.75 -8.18 8.28
CA LEU A 748 -12.13 -7.97 8.70
C LEU A 748 -12.41 -8.75 9.98
N ASN A 749 -12.31 -8.07 11.12
CA ASN A 749 -12.99 -8.47 12.35
C ASN A 749 -13.93 -7.36 12.82
N SER A 750 -15.06 -7.75 13.41
CA SER A 750 -16.16 -6.85 13.77
C SER A 750 -16.82 -7.30 15.08
N VAL A 751 -17.77 -6.51 15.61
CA VAL A 751 -18.62 -6.81 16.79
C VAL A 751 -17.89 -6.69 18.15
N PRO A 752 -18.50 -6.19 19.24
CA PRO A 752 -19.54 -5.15 19.39
C PRO A 752 -19.19 -4.05 20.44
N SER A 753 -20.03 -3.00 20.57
CA SER A 753 -20.48 -2.32 21.83
C SER A 753 -20.79 -0.83 21.61
N GLY A 754 -21.68 -0.19 22.37
CA GLY A 754 -22.55 -0.76 23.41
C GLY A 754 -23.32 0.21 24.33
N THR A 755 -23.04 1.52 24.33
CA THR A 755 -23.68 2.50 25.24
C THR A 755 -23.71 3.93 24.67
N ALA A 756 -24.54 4.87 25.14
CA ALA A 756 -26.02 4.90 25.25
C ALA A 756 -26.49 6.24 25.85
N SER A 757 -27.36 6.99 25.15
CA SER A 757 -28.08 8.20 25.63
C SER A 757 -27.18 9.43 25.94
N TYR A 758 -27.65 10.69 25.97
CA TYR A 758 -29.01 11.24 26.13
C TYR A 758 -29.40 12.33 25.10
N ARG A 759 -30.70 12.65 25.07
CA ARG A 759 -31.34 13.73 24.28
C ARG A 759 -31.23 15.09 24.99
N LEU A 760 -31.31 16.20 24.24
CA LEU A 760 -32.43 17.17 24.40
C LEU A 760 -32.64 18.13 23.19
N HIS A 761 -33.87 18.66 23.16
CA HIS A 761 -34.62 19.51 22.20
C HIS A 761 -33.96 20.72 21.49
N ALA A 762 -34.63 21.48 20.58
CA ALA A 762 -35.65 21.26 19.52
C ALA A 762 -36.49 22.55 19.24
N ASN A 763 -36.69 22.92 17.96
CA ASN A 763 -37.73 23.86 17.44
C ASN A 763 -37.54 24.02 15.90
N ARG A 764 -38.52 24.36 15.04
CA ARG A 764 -40.01 24.46 15.09
C ARG A 764 -40.49 24.53 13.62
N LYS A 765 -41.43 23.71 13.12
CA LYS A 765 -42.91 23.90 13.02
C LYS A 765 -43.45 22.66 12.24
N SER A 766 -44.51 21.93 12.60
CA SER A 766 -45.93 22.29 12.86
C SER A 766 -46.74 22.58 11.57
N TYR A 767 -47.90 21.96 11.26
CA TYR A 767 -48.62 20.78 11.81
C TYR A 767 -49.85 20.48 10.92
N ARG A 768 -50.35 19.22 10.88
CA ARG A 768 -51.73 18.78 11.25
C ARG A 768 -52.07 17.39 10.62
N CYS A 769 -53.05 16.69 11.19
CA CYS A 769 -53.45 15.32 10.84
C CYS A 769 -54.99 15.20 10.68
N SER A 770 -55.43 14.41 9.69
CA SER A 770 -56.67 13.61 9.58
C SER A 770 -58.12 14.19 9.63
N LEU A 771 -58.96 13.55 8.80
CA LEU A 771 -60.36 13.07 9.02
C LEU A 771 -61.61 13.91 8.63
N ILE A 772 -62.54 13.22 7.90
CA ILE A 772 -64.01 13.41 7.65
C ILE A 772 -64.47 14.69 6.87
N SER A 773 -65.54 14.75 6.04
CA SER A 773 -66.70 13.85 5.75
C SER A 773 -67.34 13.99 4.33
N ASN A 774 -68.32 13.10 4.02
CA ASN A 774 -69.43 13.19 3.02
C ASN A 774 -69.11 12.83 1.54
N ALA A 775 -69.97 12.18 0.74
CA ALA A 775 -71.35 11.69 0.94
C ALA A 775 -71.68 10.37 0.15
N GLU A 776 -72.74 9.67 0.58
CA GLU A 776 -73.70 8.76 -0.14
C GLU A 776 -73.21 7.68 -1.17
N VAL A 777 -73.47 6.35 -1.11
CA VAL A 777 -74.66 5.47 -0.84
C VAL A 777 -75.39 5.00 -2.14
N PRO A 778 -75.77 3.70 -2.34
CA PRO A 778 -75.23 2.41 -1.87
C PRO A 778 -75.20 1.25 -2.92
N ALA A 779 -74.50 0.13 -2.66
CA ALA A 779 -74.80 -1.18 -3.31
C ALA A 779 -74.33 -2.40 -2.48
N ALA A 780 -75.23 -3.33 -2.21
CA ALA A 780 -75.13 -4.38 -1.19
C ALA A 780 -74.35 -5.67 -1.59
N LYS A 781 -73.70 -6.29 -0.58
CA LYS A 781 -73.78 -7.72 -0.13
C LYS A 781 -73.61 -8.87 -1.16
N SER A 782 -73.03 -10.04 -0.85
CA SER A 782 -72.33 -10.57 0.34
C SER A 782 -71.61 -11.89 -0.04
N LYS A 783 -70.50 -12.25 0.62
CA LYS A 783 -69.93 -13.63 0.61
C LYS A 783 -69.29 -13.99 1.95
N SER A 784 -69.49 -15.24 2.38
CA SER A 784 -68.96 -15.90 3.58
C SER A 784 -69.33 -17.40 3.46
N VAL A 785 -68.60 -18.41 3.96
CA VAL A 785 -67.24 -18.48 4.54
C VAL A 785 -66.76 -19.96 4.44
N LEU A 786 -65.56 -20.33 4.95
CA LEU A 786 -64.98 -21.71 4.97
C LEU A 786 -64.50 -22.25 3.60
N ALA A 787 -63.45 -23.08 3.50
CA ALA A 787 -62.45 -23.51 4.48
C ALA A 787 -61.05 -23.68 3.85
N GLN A 788 -60.00 -23.56 4.69
CA GLN A 788 -58.62 -24.00 4.46
C GLN A 788 -58.51 -25.46 4.97
N ASP A 789 -57.62 -26.36 4.52
CA ASP A 789 -56.22 -26.14 4.13
C ASP A 789 -55.55 -27.34 3.42
N ASN A 790 -54.40 -27.05 2.79
CA ASN A 790 -53.19 -27.89 2.63
C ASN A 790 -53.06 -29.14 1.71
N LYS A 791 -51.91 -29.13 0.99
CA LYS A 791 -51.09 -30.23 0.41
C LYS A 791 -51.70 -31.15 -0.67
N GLN A 792 -51.37 -30.95 -1.95
CA GLN A 792 -50.07 -31.18 -2.66
C GLN A 792 -49.97 -32.58 -3.28
N HIS A 793 -49.68 -32.63 -4.58
CA HIS A 793 -49.59 -33.84 -5.39
C HIS A 793 -48.50 -33.67 -6.47
N GLU A 794 -47.99 -34.77 -7.02
CA GLU A 794 -46.99 -34.76 -8.09
C GLU A 794 -47.56 -34.30 -9.44
N HIS A 795 -46.69 -34.02 -10.42
CA HIS A 795 -47.09 -33.94 -11.83
C HIS A 795 -46.03 -34.56 -12.75
N TRP A 796 -46.41 -35.64 -13.44
CA TRP A 796 -45.60 -36.30 -14.47
C TRP A 796 -45.73 -35.64 -15.85
N GLU A 797 -45.00 -36.15 -16.84
CA GLU A 797 -44.63 -35.43 -18.07
C GLU A 797 -45.69 -35.31 -19.20
N HIS A 798 -45.26 -34.55 -20.23
CA HIS A 798 -45.46 -34.77 -21.67
C HIS A 798 -46.69 -34.13 -22.38
N GLY A 799 -46.38 -33.32 -23.41
CA GLY A 799 -47.34 -32.84 -24.41
C GLY A 799 -46.64 -32.12 -25.58
N LYS A 800 -46.78 -32.62 -26.82
CA LYS A 800 -46.20 -32.01 -28.04
C LYS A 800 -47.26 -31.31 -28.92
N ARG A 801 -47.15 -29.98 -29.04
CA ARG A 801 -47.51 -29.10 -30.18
C ARG A 801 -47.29 -27.63 -29.75
N GLY A 802 -46.94 -26.66 -30.59
CA GLY A 802 -46.59 -26.71 -32.01
C GLY A 802 -47.33 -25.66 -32.86
N GLU A 803 -46.87 -24.39 -32.88
CA GLU A 803 -47.46 -23.35 -33.75
C GLU A 803 -46.41 -22.41 -34.39
N LYS A 804 -46.78 -21.75 -35.51
CA LYS A 804 -45.92 -20.86 -36.32
C LYS A 804 -46.63 -19.54 -36.65
N ARG A 805 -46.14 -18.40 -36.13
CA ARG A 805 -46.41 -17.03 -36.66
C ARG A 805 -45.12 -16.22 -36.44
N ARG A 806 -44.31 -15.80 -37.43
CA ARG A 806 -44.52 -15.12 -38.73
C ARG A 806 -44.99 -13.66 -38.58
N TRP A 807 -44.02 -12.73 -38.64
CA TRP A 807 -44.19 -11.31 -38.99
C TRP A 807 -43.16 -10.91 -40.06
N ARG A 808 -43.49 -9.96 -40.96
CA ARG A 808 -42.59 -9.47 -42.02
C ARG A 808 -42.53 -7.93 -42.09
N ARG A 809 -41.35 -7.39 -41.79
CA ARG A 809 -40.57 -6.40 -42.58
C ARG A 809 -41.31 -5.33 -43.43
N LYS A 810 -41.17 -4.06 -43.01
CA LYS A 810 -40.97 -2.80 -43.78
C LYS A 810 -40.64 -1.71 -42.73
N GLY A 811 -39.87 -0.63 -42.93
CA GLY A 811 -38.92 -0.13 -43.95
C GLY A 811 -38.01 0.91 -43.22
N MET A 812 -37.03 1.63 -43.80
CA MET A 812 -36.68 1.93 -45.19
C MET A 812 -35.19 2.36 -45.26
N LEU A 813 -34.65 2.67 -46.45
CA LEU A 813 -33.24 3.02 -46.68
C LEU A 813 -32.89 4.48 -46.33
N MET A 814 -31.65 4.70 -45.88
CA MET A 814 -30.82 5.85 -46.28
C MET A 814 -29.39 5.37 -46.59
N LYS A 815 -28.66 6.08 -47.45
CA LYS A 815 -27.30 5.73 -47.90
C LYS A 815 -26.26 6.66 -47.28
N THR A 816 -25.18 6.11 -46.73
CA THR A 816 -23.88 6.80 -46.58
C THR A 816 -22.72 5.80 -46.62
N GLN A 817 -21.74 6.10 -47.48
CA GLN A 817 -20.34 5.61 -47.56
C GLN A 817 -20.02 4.10 -47.54
N HIS A 818 -18.96 3.75 -48.29
CA HIS A 818 -18.48 2.38 -48.47
C HIS A 818 -17.40 2.02 -47.43
N CYS A 819 -17.68 1.04 -46.56
CA CYS A 819 -16.66 0.32 -45.80
C CYS A 819 -17.05 -1.17 -45.66
N SER A 820 -16.29 -2.06 -46.31
CA SER A 820 -16.08 -3.48 -45.98
C SER A 820 -17.24 -4.30 -45.38
N SER A 821 -18.36 -4.43 -46.10
CA SER A 821 -19.53 -5.23 -45.64
C SER A 821 -19.28 -6.75 -45.53
N SER A 822 -18.24 -7.29 -46.15
CA SER A 822 -18.00 -8.75 -46.25
C SER A 822 -17.48 -9.37 -44.96
N SER A 823 -16.44 -8.80 -44.34
CA SER A 823 -15.81 -9.39 -43.15
C SER A 823 -16.73 -9.36 -41.93
N LEU A 824 -17.57 -8.32 -41.80
CA LEU A 824 -18.54 -8.21 -40.71
C LEU A 824 -19.65 -9.27 -40.87
N GLN A 825 -20.16 -9.50 -42.08
CA GLN A 825 -21.10 -10.59 -42.34
C GLN A 825 -20.47 -11.97 -42.11
N GLN A 826 -19.26 -12.23 -42.62
CA GLN A 826 -18.53 -13.47 -42.37
C GLN A 826 -18.28 -13.72 -40.88
N ARG A 827 -17.97 -12.66 -40.11
CA ARG A 827 -17.80 -12.74 -38.65
C ARG A 827 -19.11 -13.04 -37.93
N ILE A 828 -20.23 -12.45 -38.34
CA ILE A 828 -21.56 -12.79 -37.81
C ILE A 828 -21.91 -14.24 -38.11
N GLU A 829 -21.73 -14.71 -39.36
CA GLU A 829 -21.99 -16.10 -39.72
C GLU A 829 -21.06 -17.09 -39.01
N SER A 830 -19.79 -16.72 -38.80
CA SER A 830 -18.82 -17.54 -38.04
C SER A 830 -19.25 -17.67 -36.57
N LEU A 831 -19.62 -16.55 -35.92
CA LEU A 831 -20.17 -16.56 -34.57
C LEU A 831 -21.48 -17.36 -34.48
N GLN A 832 -22.35 -17.26 -35.49
CA GLN A 832 -23.58 -18.06 -35.58
C GLN A 832 -23.28 -19.56 -35.64
N ARG A 833 -22.36 -19.99 -36.52
CA ARG A 833 -21.89 -21.39 -36.61
C ARG A 833 -21.30 -21.86 -35.28
N HIS A 834 -20.47 -21.05 -34.64
CA HIS A 834 -19.82 -21.39 -33.37
C HIS A 834 -20.84 -21.53 -32.23
N ILE A 835 -21.83 -20.63 -32.16
CA ILE A 835 -22.96 -20.72 -31.22
C ILE A 835 -23.78 -22.00 -31.45
N ASP A 836 -24.03 -22.40 -32.70
CA ASP A 836 -24.81 -23.59 -33.01
C ASP A 836 -24.02 -24.91 -32.77
N ILE A 837 -22.69 -24.90 -32.94
CA ILE A 837 -21.80 -26.00 -32.52
C ILE A 837 -21.77 -26.13 -30.98
N LEU A 838 -21.68 -25.02 -30.25
CA LEU A 838 -21.77 -25.02 -28.78
C LEU A 838 -23.16 -25.52 -28.31
N ARG A 839 -24.23 -25.28 -29.09
CA ARG A 839 -25.58 -25.80 -28.84
C ARG A 839 -25.76 -27.28 -29.18
N SER A 840 -25.01 -27.86 -30.12
CA SER A 840 -25.00 -29.32 -30.30
C SER A 840 -24.19 -29.99 -29.20
N ALA A 841 -22.94 -29.57 -28.98
CA ALA A 841 -22.07 -30.12 -27.94
C ALA A 841 -22.73 -30.10 -26.54
N ARG A 842 -23.48 -29.03 -26.21
CA ARG A 842 -24.27 -28.98 -24.96
C ARG A 842 -25.41 -30.01 -24.88
N LYS A 843 -26.07 -30.35 -26.00
CA LYS A 843 -27.09 -31.41 -26.02
C LYS A 843 -26.43 -32.79 -25.87
N ASP A 844 -25.34 -33.00 -26.58
CA ASP A 844 -24.64 -34.29 -26.63
C ASP A 844 -24.03 -34.62 -25.25
N ALA A 845 -23.43 -33.62 -24.58
CA ALA A 845 -23.02 -33.71 -23.18
C ALA A 845 -24.18 -33.98 -22.21
N VAL A 846 -25.39 -33.44 -22.46
CA VAL A 846 -26.60 -33.70 -21.64
C VAL A 846 -27.17 -35.10 -21.90
N LEU A 847 -27.00 -35.66 -23.10
CA LEU A 847 -27.35 -37.05 -23.40
C LEU A 847 -26.37 -38.02 -22.72
N SER A 848 -25.07 -37.82 -22.89
CA SER A 848 -24.02 -38.60 -22.20
C SER A 848 -24.19 -38.55 -20.67
N ALA A 849 -24.47 -37.37 -20.09
CA ALA A 849 -24.75 -37.24 -18.66
C ALA A 849 -26.04 -37.95 -18.20
N ARG A 850 -27.01 -38.22 -19.10
CA ARG A 850 -28.20 -39.05 -18.81
C ARG A 850 -27.89 -40.54 -18.94
N GLU A 851 -27.04 -40.93 -19.89
CA GLU A 851 -26.58 -42.31 -20.07
C GLU A 851 -25.69 -42.76 -18.91
N LEU A 852 -24.77 -41.91 -18.45
CA LEU A 852 -23.97 -42.15 -17.24
C LEU A 852 -24.82 -42.26 -15.97
N ARG A 853 -25.92 -41.50 -15.86
CA ARG A 853 -26.89 -41.66 -14.75
C ARG A 853 -27.60 -43.00 -14.81
N LYS A 854 -28.13 -43.39 -15.98
CA LYS A 854 -28.73 -44.72 -16.18
C LYS A 854 -27.77 -45.87 -15.90
N ALA A 855 -26.50 -45.74 -16.31
CA ALA A 855 -25.47 -46.72 -15.99
C ALA A 855 -25.25 -46.82 -14.47
N ASN A 856 -25.17 -45.68 -13.76
CA ASN A 856 -25.03 -45.65 -12.31
C ASN A 856 -26.29 -46.19 -11.57
N GLU A 857 -27.48 -45.90 -12.08
CA GLU A 857 -28.76 -46.49 -11.63
C GLU A 857 -28.74 -48.03 -11.79
N THR A 858 -28.22 -48.56 -12.90
CA THR A 858 -28.05 -50.01 -13.06
C THR A 858 -26.98 -50.61 -12.16
N SER A 859 -25.84 -49.93 -11.96
CA SER A 859 -24.76 -50.40 -11.07
C SER A 859 -25.19 -50.39 -9.61
N THR A 860 -25.94 -49.38 -9.16
CA THR A 860 -26.50 -49.32 -7.80
C THR A 860 -27.58 -50.39 -7.59
N ALA A 861 -28.43 -50.66 -8.59
CA ALA A 861 -29.37 -51.79 -8.54
C ALA A 861 -28.64 -53.16 -8.44
N GLN A 862 -27.53 -53.34 -9.17
CA GLN A 862 -26.70 -54.54 -9.07
C GLN A 862 -26.02 -54.67 -7.69
N LEU A 863 -25.46 -53.59 -7.14
CA LEU A 863 -24.88 -53.56 -5.80
C LEU A 863 -25.92 -53.89 -4.72
N ASN A 864 -27.15 -53.38 -4.85
CA ASN A 864 -28.24 -53.73 -3.93
C ASN A 864 -28.58 -55.22 -4.02
N SER A 865 -28.73 -55.80 -5.21
CA SER A 865 -28.98 -57.24 -5.39
C SER A 865 -27.84 -58.12 -4.85
N LEU A 866 -26.58 -57.69 -4.99
CA LEU A 866 -25.43 -58.39 -4.39
C LEU A 866 -25.41 -58.26 -2.86
N THR A 867 -25.85 -57.12 -2.32
CA THR A 867 -25.98 -56.90 -0.87
C THR A 867 -27.09 -57.76 -0.27
N GLU A 868 -28.24 -57.88 -0.95
CA GLU A 868 -29.32 -58.80 -0.56
C GLU A 868 -28.84 -60.27 -0.55
N LYS A 869 -28.14 -60.70 -1.61
CA LYS A 869 -27.54 -62.05 -1.68
C LYS A 869 -26.50 -62.31 -0.58
N LEU A 870 -25.72 -61.29 -0.21
CA LEU A 870 -24.80 -61.36 0.92
C LEU A 870 -25.55 -61.46 2.26
N CYS A 871 -26.67 -60.76 2.42
CA CYS A 871 -27.52 -60.86 3.60
C CYS A 871 -28.21 -62.24 3.71
N SER A 872 -28.75 -62.80 2.62
CA SER A 872 -29.29 -64.17 2.64
C SER A 872 -28.21 -65.23 2.87
N SER A 873 -26.99 -65.01 2.35
CA SER A 873 -25.83 -65.86 2.64
C SER A 873 -25.44 -65.81 4.13
N LYS A 874 -25.41 -64.62 4.74
CA LYS A 874 -25.18 -64.47 6.20
C LYS A 874 -26.26 -65.17 7.04
N GLN A 875 -27.53 -65.09 6.64
CA GLN A 875 -28.64 -65.81 7.30
C GLN A 875 -28.49 -67.33 7.16
N LEU A 876 -28.10 -67.83 5.98
CA LEU A 876 -27.81 -69.25 5.77
C LEU A 876 -26.63 -69.72 6.65
N ILE A 877 -25.55 -68.94 6.74
CA ILE A 877 -24.40 -69.23 7.62
C ILE A 877 -24.80 -69.22 9.10
N GLN A 878 -25.67 -68.29 9.53
CA GLN A 878 -26.22 -68.31 10.89
C GLN A 878 -27.03 -69.58 11.15
N LYS A 879 -27.88 -69.99 10.21
CA LYS A 879 -28.66 -71.25 10.33
C LYS A 879 -27.73 -72.47 10.39
N LEU A 880 -26.75 -72.57 9.50
CA LEU A 880 -25.78 -73.67 9.53
C LEU A 880 -24.97 -73.68 10.84
N THR A 881 -24.70 -72.52 11.43
CA THR A 881 -24.06 -72.41 12.76
C THR A 881 -24.98 -72.90 13.89
N SER A 882 -26.29 -72.59 13.86
CA SER A 882 -27.23 -73.13 14.85
C SER A 882 -27.48 -74.63 14.68
N ASP A 883 -27.53 -75.12 13.44
CA ASP A 883 -27.70 -76.54 13.13
C ASP A 883 -26.44 -77.32 13.58
N LEU A 884 -25.23 -76.78 13.36
CA LEU A 884 -23.97 -77.32 13.89
C LEU A 884 -23.97 -77.39 15.42
N ALA A 885 -24.39 -76.31 16.10
CA ALA A 885 -24.48 -76.29 17.57
C ALA A 885 -25.51 -77.33 18.10
N GLY A 886 -26.60 -77.57 17.36
CA GLY A 886 -27.54 -78.66 17.64
C GLY A 886 -26.88 -80.04 17.55
N VAL A 887 -26.08 -80.28 16.50
CA VAL A 887 -25.31 -81.52 16.32
C VAL A 887 -24.21 -81.68 17.37
N GLU A 888 -23.54 -80.61 17.79
CA GLU A 888 -22.60 -80.65 18.93
C GLU A 888 -23.32 -81.00 20.25
N GLN A 889 -24.56 -80.54 20.44
CA GLN A 889 -25.34 -80.89 21.62
C GLN A 889 -25.81 -82.35 21.58
N GLN A 890 -26.20 -82.87 20.41
CA GLN A 890 -26.46 -84.31 20.20
C GLN A 890 -25.20 -85.15 20.45
N LYS A 891 -24.03 -84.69 19.97
CA LYS A 891 -22.73 -85.33 20.24
C LYS A 891 -22.46 -85.41 21.75
N LYS A 892 -22.71 -84.35 22.52
CA LYS A 892 -22.56 -84.37 23.99
C LYS A 892 -23.54 -85.33 24.67
N VAL A 893 -24.77 -85.46 24.17
CA VAL A 893 -25.73 -86.46 24.68
C VAL A 893 -25.22 -87.87 24.41
N LEU A 894 -24.77 -88.18 23.19
CA LEU A 894 -24.18 -89.47 22.84
C LEU A 894 -22.88 -89.75 23.62
N GLU A 895 -22.04 -88.74 23.87
CA GLU A 895 -20.86 -88.86 24.74
C GLU A 895 -21.26 -89.15 26.19
N MET A 896 -22.32 -88.51 26.71
CA MET A 896 -22.83 -88.77 28.06
C MET A 896 -23.51 -90.14 28.19
N GLU A 897 -24.21 -90.61 27.15
CA GLU A 897 -24.74 -91.98 27.06
C GLU A 897 -23.60 -93.01 27.03
N VAL A 898 -22.57 -92.80 26.20
CA VAL A 898 -21.36 -93.65 26.18
C VAL A 898 -20.67 -93.67 27.53
N GLU A 899 -20.63 -92.55 28.26
CA GLU A 899 -20.05 -92.49 29.60
C GLU A 899 -20.94 -93.17 30.65
N GLN A 900 -22.28 -93.15 30.50
CA GLN A 900 -23.19 -93.99 31.29
C GLN A 900 -22.95 -95.49 31.01
N TRP A 901 -22.82 -95.90 29.75
CA TRP A 901 -22.45 -97.29 29.40
C TRP A 901 -21.09 -97.68 30.00
N ARG A 902 -20.12 -96.74 30.05
CA ARG A 902 -18.83 -96.95 30.72
C ARG A 902 -18.99 -97.14 32.24
N GLN A 903 -19.85 -96.35 32.89
CA GLN A 903 -20.15 -96.44 34.33
C GLN A 903 -20.94 -97.70 34.72
N ILE A 904 -21.82 -98.19 33.84
CA ILE A 904 -22.61 -99.42 34.04
C ILE A 904 -21.73 -100.69 34.04
N THR A 905 -20.53 -100.63 33.43
CA THR A 905 -19.74 -101.83 33.12
C THR A 905 -18.69 -102.21 34.19
N PHE A 906 -18.36 -101.35 35.16
CA PHE A 906 -17.36 -101.65 36.21
C PHE A 906 -17.60 -100.94 37.56
N PRO A 907 -18.02 -101.66 38.62
CA PRO A 907 -17.93 -101.19 40.00
C PRO A 907 -16.52 -101.41 40.59
N GLN A 908 -15.96 -100.39 41.25
CA GLN A 908 -14.85 -100.59 42.20
C GLN A 908 -15.36 -101.06 43.56
N GLN A 909 -14.61 -101.92 44.26
CA GLN A 909 -14.06 -101.60 45.60
C GLN A 909 -13.20 -102.72 46.22
N ASN A 910 -12.11 -102.28 46.87
CA ASN A 910 -11.51 -102.70 48.15
C ASN A 910 -11.39 -104.18 48.57
N ALA A 911 -10.18 -104.53 49.02
CA ALA A 911 -9.79 -105.73 49.78
C ALA A 911 -10.32 -105.67 51.26
N PRO A 912 -10.25 -106.73 52.12
CA PRO A 912 -9.21 -107.77 52.22
C PRO A 912 -9.77 -109.22 52.45
N PRO A 913 -8.98 -110.27 52.84
CA PRO A 913 -9.36 -111.70 52.80
C PRO A 913 -10.16 -112.15 54.06
N PRO A 914 -10.65 -113.42 54.22
CA PRO A 914 -10.20 -114.68 53.57
C PRO A 914 -11.31 -115.72 53.23
N THR A 915 -10.89 -116.99 53.06
CA THR A 915 -11.66 -118.26 53.17
C THR A 915 -12.65 -118.66 52.06
N ALA A 916 -12.65 -119.96 51.75
CA ALA A 916 -13.69 -120.70 51.01
C ALA A 916 -14.83 -121.14 51.99
N PRO A 917 -15.96 -121.79 51.60
CA PRO A 917 -15.96 -123.06 50.85
C PRO A 917 -17.24 -123.47 50.02
N VAL A 918 -17.17 -124.68 49.44
CA VAL A 918 -18.25 -125.72 49.31
C VAL A 918 -19.33 -125.64 48.19
N SER A 919 -19.14 -126.57 47.23
CA SER A 919 -20.08 -127.55 46.64
C SER A 919 -21.35 -127.18 45.85
N ALA A 920 -21.46 -127.78 44.65
CA ALA A 920 -22.40 -128.88 44.33
C ALA A 920 -22.09 -129.46 42.91
N GLU A 921 -22.24 -130.76 42.57
CA GLU A 921 -22.18 -132.02 43.35
C GLU A 921 -22.03 -133.26 42.40
N CYS A 922 -22.26 -134.49 42.89
CA CYS A 922 -22.16 -135.81 42.21
C CYS A 922 -20.72 -136.36 42.02
N SER A 923 -20.12 -137.11 42.96
CA SER A 923 -20.43 -138.49 43.45
C SER A 923 -20.12 -139.60 42.41
N CYS A 924 -19.59 -140.79 42.75
CA CYS A 924 -19.79 -141.62 43.96
C CYS A 924 -18.48 -142.06 44.69
N GLN A 925 -18.63 -142.92 45.71
CA GLN A 925 -17.63 -143.25 46.75
C GLN A 925 -17.10 -144.70 46.67
N GLY A 926 -15.97 -145.03 47.32
CA GLY A 926 -15.52 -146.43 47.50
C GLY A 926 -14.26 -146.64 48.38
N ARG A 927 -14.40 -147.41 49.47
CA ARG A 927 -13.35 -147.98 50.36
C ARG A 927 -12.75 -149.28 49.74
N THR A 928 -11.65 -149.94 50.16
CA THR A 928 -10.64 -149.82 51.24
C THR A 928 -9.38 -150.69 50.90
N MET A 929 -8.24 -150.48 51.58
CA MET A 929 -7.08 -151.41 51.66
C MET A 929 -7.44 -152.69 52.48
N PRO A 930 -6.74 -153.87 52.40
CA PRO A 930 -5.28 -154.04 52.26
C PRO A 930 -4.77 -155.24 51.39
N THR A 931 -3.48 -155.59 51.57
CA THR A 931 -2.65 -156.72 51.05
C THR A 931 -3.20 -158.14 51.33
N PRO A 932 -2.68 -159.27 50.75
CA PRO A 932 -1.34 -159.48 50.14
C PRO A 932 -1.23 -160.34 48.84
N ALA A 933 0.04 -160.51 48.38
CA ALA A 933 0.61 -161.64 47.61
C ALA A 933 0.46 -161.72 46.06
N ASN A 934 1.49 -162.34 45.46
CA ASN A 934 1.78 -162.58 44.03
C ASN A 934 0.94 -163.75 43.43
N PRO A 935 0.92 -164.01 42.09
CA PRO A 935 1.86 -163.56 41.04
C PRO A 935 1.26 -163.06 39.69
N ALA A 936 2.16 -162.83 38.72
CA ALA A 936 2.00 -162.73 37.26
C ALA A 936 1.80 -161.31 36.64
N PRO A 937 2.38 -161.02 35.45
CA PRO A 937 2.88 -159.66 35.17
C PRO A 937 2.06 -158.78 34.19
N GLU A 938 1.05 -159.32 33.51
CA GLU A 938 0.50 -158.70 32.29
C GLU A 938 -0.40 -157.46 32.54
N ALA A 939 -0.98 -157.33 33.75
CA ALA A 939 -1.94 -156.27 34.06
C ALA A 939 -1.33 -154.84 34.10
N LEU A 940 -0.07 -154.71 34.59
CA LEU A 940 0.60 -153.42 34.74
C LEU A 940 0.84 -152.71 33.39
N GLU A 941 1.00 -153.47 32.30
CA GLU A 941 1.28 -152.89 30.98
C GLU A 941 0.08 -152.10 30.44
N ALA A 942 -1.15 -152.45 30.84
CA ALA A 942 -2.37 -151.78 30.41
C ALA A 942 -2.55 -150.40 31.06
N GLU A 943 -2.30 -150.27 32.36
CA GLU A 943 -2.36 -148.99 33.07
C GLU A 943 -1.28 -148.02 32.57
N ILE A 944 -0.06 -148.52 32.32
CA ILE A 944 1.03 -147.75 31.71
C ILE A 944 0.59 -147.21 30.34
N LYS A 945 -0.04 -148.04 29.49
CA LYS A 945 -0.59 -147.60 28.19
C LYS A 945 -1.69 -146.53 28.36
N GLN A 946 -2.57 -146.64 29.36
CA GLN A 946 -3.61 -145.64 29.63
C GLN A 946 -3.04 -144.31 30.12
N LEU A 947 -2.07 -144.33 31.05
CA LEU A 947 -1.39 -143.11 31.52
C LEU A 947 -0.55 -142.46 30.41
N GLN A 948 0.12 -143.27 29.58
CA GLN A 948 0.87 -142.78 28.42
C GLN A 948 -0.05 -142.17 27.35
N ALA A 949 -1.30 -142.65 27.21
CA ALA A 949 -2.31 -142.02 26.37
C ALA A 949 -2.78 -140.67 26.95
N LYS A 950 -3.08 -140.60 28.25
CA LYS A 950 -3.44 -139.34 28.95
C LYS A 950 -2.32 -138.29 28.85
N LEU A 951 -1.06 -138.72 28.97
CA LEU A 951 0.12 -137.86 28.79
C LEU A 951 0.24 -137.33 27.35
N LYS A 952 -0.06 -138.16 26.34
CA LYS A 952 -0.10 -137.74 24.92
C LYS A 952 -1.23 -136.76 24.63
N SER A 953 -2.42 -136.93 25.22
CA SER A 953 -3.50 -135.93 25.08
C SER A 953 -3.17 -134.61 25.79
N ALA A 954 -2.55 -134.67 26.97
CA ALA A 954 -2.13 -133.47 27.71
C ALA A 954 -0.98 -132.72 26.99
N SER A 955 -0.01 -133.43 26.41
CA SER A 955 1.05 -132.78 25.63
C SER A 955 0.52 -132.19 24.31
N ALA A 956 -0.45 -132.85 23.65
CA ALA A 956 -1.14 -132.29 22.50
C ALA A 956 -1.93 -131.02 22.86
N GLU A 957 -2.57 -130.98 24.03
CA GLU A 957 -3.21 -129.77 24.56
C GLU A 957 -2.19 -128.65 24.78
N VAL A 958 -1.09 -128.92 25.52
CA VAL A 958 -0.01 -127.95 25.75
C VAL A 958 0.56 -127.43 24.43
N THR A 959 0.74 -128.30 23.42
CA THR A 959 1.23 -127.89 22.10
C THR A 959 0.24 -126.94 21.41
N ARG A 960 -1.07 -127.20 21.53
CA ARG A 960 -2.12 -126.32 20.98
C ARG A 960 -2.18 -124.99 21.72
N GLN A 961 -2.05 -124.99 23.05
CA GLN A 961 -2.02 -123.77 23.86
C GLN A 961 -0.74 -122.94 23.59
N VAL A 962 0.40 -123.58 23.34
CA VAL A 962 1.64 -122.91 22.90
C VAL A 962 1.48 -122.33 21.49
N ALA A 963 0.83 -123.03 20.56
CA ALA A 963 0.51 -122.50 19.24
C ALA A 963 -0.45 -121.30 19.31
N ALA A 964 -1.49 -121.38 20.15
CA ALA A 964 -2.41 -120.26 20.40
C ALA A 964 -1.69 -119.06 21.03
N ASN A 965 -0.81 -119.27 22.02
CA ASN A 965 0.04 -118.21 22.59
C ASN A 965 0.99 -117.60 21.55
N LYS A 966 1.55 -118.41 20.63
CA LYS A 966 2.37 -117.90 19.53
C LYS A 966 1.55 -117.05 18.54
N ALA A 967 0.32 -117.47 18.22
CA ALA A 967 -0.60 -116.71 17.38
C ALA A 967 -1.02 -115.39 18.04
N LEU A 968 -1.37 -115.41 19.33
CA LEU A 968 -1.71 -114.20 20.10
C LEU A 968 -0.53 -113.23 20.23
N ARG A 969 0.70 -113.72 20.41
CA ARG A 969 1.92 -112.89 20.36
C ARG A 969 2.17 -112.30 18.97
N GLY A 970 1.89 -113.05 17.91
CA GLY A 970 1.92 -112.53 16.54
C GLY A 970 0.89 -111.42 16.33
N GLN A 971 -0.34 -111.61 16.81
CA GLN A 971 -1.40 -110.59 16.76
C GLN A 971 -1.07 -109.36 17.62
N LEU A 972 -0.39 -109.53 18.77
CA LEU A 972 0.08 -108.41 19.59
C LEU A 972 1.14 -107.60 18.84
N GLN A 973 2.18 -108.25 18.31
CA GLN A 973 3.21 -107.59 17.50
C GLN A 973 2.58 -106.87 16.30
N GLU A 974 1.65 -107.52 15.59
CA GLU A 974 0.88 -106.93 14.50
C GLU A 974 0.03 -105.71 14.92
N LYS A 975 -0.34 -105.57 16.20
CA LYS A 975 -1.07 -104.41 16.75
C LYS A 975 -0.09 -103.32 17.16
N ASP A 976 1.03 -103.68 17.77
CA ASP A 976 2.10 -102.75 18.15
C ASP A 976 2.74 -102.11 16.90
N ASP A 977 3.04 -102.89 15.87
CA ASP A 977 3.52 -102.40 14.56
C ASP A 977 2.52 -101.41 13.91
N LYS A 978 1.21 -101.68 14.05
CA LYS A 978 0.15 -100.80 13.55
C LYS A 978 -0.02 -99.54 14.42
N LEU A 979 0.20 -99.64 15.73
CA LEU A 979 0.22 -98.48 16.63
C LEU A 979 1.42 -97.56 16.30
N CYS A 980 2.62 -98.11 16.10
CA CYS A 980 3.79 -97.35 15.65
C CYS A 980 3.51 -96.63 14.32
N GLN A 981 2.96 -97.33 13.31
CA GLN A 981 2.58 -96.70 12.03
C GLN A 981 1.52 -95.59 12.17
N LEU A 982 0.64 -95.65 13.18
CA LEU A 982 -0.34 -94.59 13.47
C LEU A 982 0.29 -93.43 14.25
N GLN A 983 1.21 -93.72 15.18
CA GLN A 983 2.02 -92.74 15.91
C GLN A 983 2.85 -91.88 14.93
N ASP A 984 3.51 -92.52 13.96
CA ASP A 984 4.30 -91.83 12.93
C ASP A 984 3.42 -90.94 12.06
N LYS A 985 2.27 -91.45 11.58
CA LYS A 985 1.30 -90.68 10.79
C LYS A 985 0.74 -89.50 11.57
N ALA A 986 0.39 -89.68 12.84
CA ALA A 986 -0.07 -88.61 13.73
C ALA A 986 1.02 -87.52 13.85
N SER A 987 2.26 -87.90 14.15
CA SER A 987 3.38 -86.96 14.23
C SER A 987 3.62 -86.21 12.91
N HIS A 988 3.41 -86.87 11.76
CA HIS A 988 3.54 -86.23 10.45
C HIS A 988 2.45 -85.18 10.26
N THR A 989 1.18 -85.52 10.53
CA THR A 989 0.07 -84.55 10.49
C THR A 989 0.21 -83.41 11.50
N GLU A 990 0.84 -83.64 12.67
CA GLU A 990 1.11 -82.60 13.66
C GLU A 990 2.15 -81.58 13.16
N ARG A 991 3.26 -82.05 12.57
CA ARG A 991 4.25 -81.17 11.91
C ARG A 991 3.60 -80.34 10.80
N ASP A 992 2.75 -80.98 10.00
CA ASP A 992 1.99 -80.35 8.92
C ASP A 992 1.02 -79.27 9.42
N VAL A 993 0.29 -79.55 10.51
CA VAL A 993 -0.62 -78.59 11.16
C VAL A 993 0.16 -77.43 11.77
N ASN A 994 1.32 -77.67 12.40
CA ASN A 994 2.15 -76.61 12.96
C ASN A 994 2.77 -75.72 11.86
N MET A 995 3.22 -76.30 10.75
CA MET A 995 3.68 -75.55 9.57
C MET A 995 2.56 -74.70 8.95
N LYS A 996 1.34 -75.25 8.84
CA LYS A 996 0.14 -74.53 8.37
C LYS A 996 -0.28 -73.41 9.34
N ARG A 997 -0.15 -73.62 10.66
CA ARG A 997 -0.36 -72.57 11.67
C ARG A 997 0.64 -71.43 11.54
N GLN A 998 1.93 -71.74 11.38
CA GLN A 998 2.97 -70.71 11.18
C GLN A 998 2.66 -69.87 9.93
N LEU A 999 2.39 -70.51 8.79
CA LEU A 999 2.00 -69.83 7.55
C LEU A 999 0.75 -68.93 7.74
N VAL A 1000 -0.23 -69.35 8.53
CA VAL A 1000 -1.42 -68.53 8.84
C VAL A 1000 -1.08 -67.32 9.71
N GLU A 1001 -0.17 -67.42 10.68
CA GLU A 1001 0.31 -66.25 11.44
C GLU A 1001 1.21 -65.32 10.61
N ASP A 1002 2.04 -65.86 9.72
CA ASP A 1002 2.84 -65.07 8.76
C ASP A 1002 1.93 -64.29 7.79
N LEU A 1003 0.85 -64.91 7.30
CA LEU A 1003 -0.16 -64.25 6.50
C LEU A 1003 -0.96 -63.20 7.30
N LYS A 1004 -1.27 -63.45 8.58
CA LYS A 1004 -1.93 -62.46 9.47
C LYS A 1004 -1.04 -61.26 9.77
N THR A 1005 0.25 -61.45 9.99
CA THR A 1005 1.20 -60.33 10.21
C THR A 1005 1.38 -59.52 8.93
N ARG A 1006 1.53 -60.17 7.77
CA ARG A 1006 1.55 -59.49 6.46
C ARG A 1006 0.25 -58.73 6.18
N LEU A 1007 -0.92 -59.28 6.53
CA LEU A 1007 -2.20 -58.59 6.39
C LEU A 1007 -2.32 -57.36 7.30
N LYS A 1008 -1.86 -57.45 8.55
CA LYS A 1008 -1.81 -56.28 9.47
C LYS A 1008 -0.91 -55.18 8.91
N PHE A 1009 0.29 -55.52 8.44
CA PHE A 1009 1.20 -54.58 7.80
C PHE A 1009 0.56 -53.90 6.58
N LEU A 1010 -0.11 -54.67 5.70
CA LEU A 1010 -0.82 -54.10 4.55
C LEU A 1010 -1.97 -53.16 4.97
N GLN A 1011 -2.71 -53.47 6.03
CA GLN A 1011 -3.74 -52.57 6.58
C GLN A 1011 -3.16 -51.32 7.25
N GLU A 1012 -1.97 -51.40 7.86
CA GLU A 1012 -1.26 -50.25 8.42
C GLU A 1012 -0.70 -49.35 7.31
N MET A 1013 -0.18 -49.94 6.23
CA MET A 1013 0.19 -49.23 5.01
C MET A 1013 -1.02 -48.57 4.34
N GLU A 1014 -2.16 -49.27 4.18
CA GLU A 1014 -3.40 -48.70 3.63
C GLU A 1014 -3.89 -47.49 4.45
N LYS A 1015 -3.89 -47.59 5.78
CA LYS A 1015 -4.18 -46.46 6.69
C LYS A 1015 -3.19 -45.32 6.52
N SER A 1016 -1.92 -45.62 6.32
CA SER A 1016 -0.89 -44.60 6.06
C SER A 1016 -1.11 -43.90 4.71
N TYR A 1017 -1.39 -44.63 3.63
CA TYR A 1017 -1.72 -44.04 2.33
C TYR A 1017 -3.01 -43.23 2.39
N ARG A 1018 -4.04 -43.71 3.08
CA ARG A 1018 -5.29 -42.97 3.32
C ARG A 1018 -5.03 -41.63 4.02
N GLY A 1019 -4.25 -41.62 5.11
CA GLY A 1019 -3.86 -40.39 5.79
C GLY A 1019 -3.04 -39.43 4.91
N GLN A 1020 -2.18 -39.97 4.03
CA GLN A 1020 -1.41 -39.17 3.07
C GLN A 1020 -2.31 -38.58 1.96
N VAL A 1021 -3.31 -39.33 1.48
CA VAL A 1021 -4.33 -38.82 0.53
C VAL A 1021 -5.18 -37.73 1.20
N GLU A 1022 -5.61 -37.93 2.45
CA GLU A 1022 -6.32 -36.89 3.22
C GLU A 1022 -5.47 -35.64 3.46
N GLU A 1023 -4.15 -35.75 3.58
CA GLU A 1023 -3.22 -34.61 3.66
C GLU A 1023 -3.08 -33.89 2.32
N LEU A 1024 -2.96 -34.64 1.21
CA LEU A 1024 -2.95 -34.09 -0.15
C LEU A 1024 -4.28 -33.39 -0.49
N GLU A 1025 -5.42 -33.96 -0.11
CA GLU A 1025 -6.73 -33.32 -0.24
C GLU A 1025 -6.80 -31.98 0.53
N LYS A 1026 -6.23 -31.90 1.73
CA LYS A 1026 -6.17 -30.66 2.52
C LYS A 1026 -5.29 -29.62 1.82
N LYS A 1027 -4.11 -30.02 1.32
CA LYS A 1027 -3.21 -29.15 0.53
C LYS A 1027 -3.87 -28.65 -0.76
N VAL A 1028 -4.61 -29.50 -1.48
CA VAL A 1028 -5.37 -29.10 -2.67
C VAL A 1028 -6.48 -28.11 -2.32
N LYS A 1029 -7.18 -28.30 -1.19
CA LYS A 1029 -8.21 -27.35 -0.71
C LYS A 1029 -7.59 -25.99 -0.39
N THR A 1030 -6.54 -25.91 0.42
CA THR A 1030 -5.87 -24.64 0.75
C THR A 1030 -5.29 -23.96 -0.49
N LEU A 1031 -4.63 -24.69 -1.39
CA LEU A 1031 -4.13 -24.13 -2.66
C LEU A 1031 -5.26 -23.61 -3.57
N SER A 1032 -6.44 -24.25 -3.55
CA SER A 1032 -7.61 -23.77 -4.30
C SER A 1032 -8.22 -22.51 -3.69
N GLU A 1033 -8.26 -22.41 -2.35
CA GLU A 1033 -8.70 -21.23 -1.61
C GLU A 1033 -7.74 -20.06 -1.86
N GLU A 1034 -6.42 -20.28 -1.73
CA GLU A 1034 -5.40 -19.31 -2.12
C GLU A 1034 -5.53 -18.88 -3.59
N ALA A 1035 -5.80 -19.80 -4.52
CA ALA A 1035 -6.00 -19.45 -5.93
C ALA A 1035 -7.23 -18.55 -6.13
N THR A 1036 -8.33 -18.79 -5.39
CA THR A 1036 -9.48 -17.87 -5.40
C THR A 1036 -9.17 -16.52 -4.75
N ASN A 1037 -8.37 -16.48 -3.69
CA ASN A 1037 -7.93 -15.25 -3.03
C ASN A 1037 -7.01 -14.43 -3.95
N ARG A 1038 -5.99 -15.05 -4.55
CA ARG A 1038 -5.13 -14.44 -5.58
C ARG A 1038 -5.95 -13.88 -6.74
N LYS A 1039 -6.98 -14.62 -7.20
CA LYS A 1039 -7.90 -14.12 -8.23
C LYS A 1039 -8.72 -12.91 -7.77
N ALA A 1040 -9.24 -12.91 -6.54
CA ALA A 1040 -9.98 -11.78 -5.99
C ALA A 1040 -9.10 -10.53 -5.85
N LEU A 1041 -7.85 -10.70 -5.42
CA LEU A 1041 -6.79 -9.69 -5.40
C LEU A 1041 -6.53 -9.13 -6.82
N ILE A 1042 -6.28 -10.00 -7.80
CA ILE A 1042 -6.05 -9.61 -9.20
C ILE A 1042 -7.25 -8.84 -9.77
N ASP A 1043 -8.48 -9.30 -9.53
CA ASP A 1043 -9.68 -8.60 -9.97
C ASP A 1043 -9.95 -7.29 -9.18
N SER A 1044 -9.35 -7.13 -8.00
CA SER A 1044 -9.33 -5.88 -7.22
C SER A 1044 -8.31 -4.89 -7.78
N LEU A 1045 -7.10 -5.35 -8.11
CA LEU A 1045 -6.10 -4.53 -8.80
C LEU A 1045 -6.57 -4.08 -10.18
N LYS A 1046 -7.25 -4.93 -10.96
CA LYS A 1046 -7.91 -4.53 -12.22
C LYS A 1046 -8.96 -3.43 -11.99
N ARG A 1047 -9.75 -3.51 -10.92
CA ARG A 1047 -10.72 -2.46 -10.56
C ARG A 1047 -10.02 -1.15 -10.21
N ARG A 1048 -8.96 -1.17 -9.39
CA ARG A 1048 -8.12 0.00 -9.07
C ARG A 1048 -7.46 0.59 -10.32
N LEU A 1049 -6.90 -0.24 -11.20
CA LEU A 1049 -6.28 0.17 -12.47
C LEU A 1049 -7.29 0.80 -13.44
N ASN A 1050 -8.51 0.26 -13.52
CA ASN A 1050 -9.58 0.85 -14.32
C ASN A 1050 -10.01 2.22 -13.78
N VAL A 1051 -10.11 2.38 -12.45
CA VAL A 1051 -10.36 3.70 -11.83
C VAL A 1051 -9.21 4.66 -12.14
N ALA A 1052 -7.97 4.30 -11.82
CA ALA A 1052 -6.79 5.14 -12.05
C ALA A 1052 -6.59 5.52 -13.53
N THR A 1053 -6.91 4.64 -14.48
CA THR A 1053 -6.88 4.97 -15.91
C THR A 1053 -8.03 5.89 -16.33
N THR A 1054 -9.25 5.75 -15.76
CA THR A 1054 -10.32 6.74 -15.99
C THR A 1054 -10.03 8.09 -15.34
N GLU A 1055 -9.34 8.12 -14.20
CA GLU A 1055 -8.88 9.36 -13.52
C GLU A 1055 -7.75 10.01 -14.33
N LYS A 1056 -6.73 9.25 -14.76
CA LYS A 1056 -5.70 9.73 -15.68
C LYS A 1056 -6.31 10.32 -16.96
N ASN A 1057 -7.26 9.64 -17.59
CA ASN A 1057 -7.95 10.14 -18.78
C ASN A 1057 -8.72 11.45 -18.52
N GLN A 1058 -9.34 11.61 -17.33
CA GLN A 1058 -10.00 12.86 -16.94
C GLN A 1058 -8.99 13.98 -16.69
N CYS A 1059 -7.90 13.70 -15.97
CA CYS A 1059 -6.79 14.63 -15.74
C CYS A 1059 -6.19 15.09 -17.06
N GLU A 1060 -5.84 14.18 -17.98
CA GLU A 1060 -5.33 14.52 -19.31
C GLU A 1060 -6.31 15.40 -20.11
N VAL A 1061 -7.61 15.09 -20.10
CA VAL A 1061 -8.62 15.93 -20.76
C VAL A 1061 -8.73 17.32 -20.12
N SER A 1062 -8.58 17.43 -18.80
CA SER A 1062 -8.54 18.73 -18.11
C SER A 1062 -7.25 19.52 -18.44
N SER A 1063 -6.09 18.86 -18.48
CA SER A 1063 -4.81 19.47 -18.85
C SER A 1063 -4.80 19.93 -20.32
N ARG A 1064 -5.41 19.18 -21.23
CA ARG A 1064 -5.59 19.60 -22.64
C ARG A 1064 -6.45 20.87 -22.73
N LYS A 1065 -7.60 20.90 -22.04
CA LYS A 1065 -8.47 22.09 -21.98
C LYS A 1065 -7.75 23.31 -21.39
N LEU A 1066 -6.97 23.12 -20.31
CA LEU A 1066 -6.20 24.19 -19.68
C LEU A 1066 -5.07 24.70 -20.60
N LYS A 1067 -4.43 23.84 -21.39
CA LYS A 1067 -3.48 24.26 -22.43
C LYS A 1067 -4.17 25.07 -23.53
N GLU A 1068 -5.28 24.56 -24.09
CA GLU A 1068 -6.04 25.33 -25.09
C GLU A 1068 -6.50 26.69 -24.56
N ASP A 1069 -6.96 26.77 -23.31
CA ASP A 1069 -7.42 28.02 -22.71
C ASP A 1069 -6.26 28.97 -22.34
N LEU A 1070 -5.06 28.44 -22.06
CA LEU A 1070 -3.83 29.22 -21.94
C LEU A 1070 -3.41 29.80 -23.30
N GLU A 1071 -3.39 28.99 -24.37
CA GLU A 1071 -3.13 29.44 -25.74
C GLU A 1071 -4.13 30.53 -26.17
N LYS A 1072 -5.43 30.35 -25.90
CA LYS A 1072 -6.48 31.36 -26.12
C LYS A 1072 -6.28 32.64 -25.30
N LYS A 1073 -5.55 32.59 -24.17
CA LYS A 1073 -5.22 33.76 -23.34
C LYS A 1073 -3.95 34.45 -23.82
N GLU A 1074 -2.95 33.69 -24.25
CA GLU A 1074 -1.70 34.18 -24.85
C GLU A 1074 -1.98 34.91 -26.18
N GLN A 1075 -2.81 34.34 -27.05
CA GLN A 1075 -3.30 34.99 -28.27
C GLN A 1075 -4.01 36.33 -27.96
N ARG A 1076 -4.79 36.41 -26.87
CA ARG A 1076 -5.44 37.66 -26.43
C ARG A 1076 -4.42 38.65 -25.84
N MET A 1077 -3.39 38.19 -25.14
CA MET A 1077 -2.30 39.04 -24.65
C MET A 1077 -1.53 39.65 -25.82
N HIS A 1078 -1.15 38.87 -26.83
CA HIS A 1078 -0.52 39.40 -28.04
C HIS A 1078 -1.42 40.38 -28.80
N ALA A 1079 -2.73 40.11 -28.93
CA ALA A 1079 -3.67 41.04 -29.55
C ALA A 1079 -3.84 42.35 -28.76
N LEU A 1080 -3.81 42.31 -27.42
CA LEU A 1080 -3.82 43.49 -26.56
C LEU A 1080 -2.49 44.26 -26.61
N GLN A 1081 -1.36 43.55 -26.69
CA GLN A 1081 -0.03 44.16 -26.79
C GLN A 1081 0.19 44.84 -28.14
N ALA A 1082 -0.25 44.22 -29.25
CA ALA A 1082 -0.28 44.87 -30.56
C ALA A 1082 -1.16 46.12 -30.58
N ARG A 1083 -2.31 46.09 -29.88
CA ARG A 1083 -3.16 47.28 -29.69
C ARG A 1083 -2.47 48.35 -28.85
N LEU A 1084 -1.79 47.99 -27.76
CA LEU A 1084 -1.01 48.92 -26.95
C LEU A 1084 0.05 49.62 -27.79
N VAL A 1085 0.90 48.87 -28.50
CA VAL A 1085 1.92 49.43 -29.40
C VAL A 1085 1.30 50.35 -30.47
N SER A 1086 0.16 49.99 -31.05
CA SER A 1086 -0.53 50.89 -32.00
C SER A 1086 -1.07 52.18 -31.36
N SER A 1087 -1.48 52.12 -30.08
CA SER A 1087 -1.92 53.30 -29.33
C SER A 1087 -0.76 54.16 -28.82
N GLU A 1088 0.39 53.55 -28.47
CA GLU A 1088 1.63 54.23 -28.13
C GLU A 1088 2.19 54.97 -29.34
N GLN A 1089 2.15 54.35 -30.53
CA GLN A 1089 2.48 54.99 -31.80
C GLN A 1089 1.53 56.16 -32.13
N ALA A 1090 0.22 55.98 -31.95
CA ALA A 1090 -0.75 57.05 -32.16
C ALA A 1090 -0.56 58.22 -31.16
N LEU A 1091 -0.25 57.92 -29.90
CA LEU A 1091 0.07 58.92 -28.88
C LEU A 1091 1.37 59.66 -29.21
N ALA A 1092 2.44 58.97 -29.61
CA ALA A 1092 3.69 59.60 -30.01
C ALA A 1092 3.53 60.55 -31.22
N VAL A 1093 2.68 60.19 -32.19
CA VAL A 1093 2.33 61.09 -33.31
C VAL A 1093 1.50 62.30 -32.85
N LEU A 1094 0.58 62.11 -31.89
CA LEU A 1094 -0.18 63.23 -31.30
C LEU A 1094 0.72 64.15 -30.47
N GLU A 1095 1.64 63.60 -29.69
CA GLU A 1095 2.65 64.36 -28.94
C GLU A 1095 3.57 65.13 -29.88
N GLN A 1096 4.08 64.50 -30.94
CA GLN A 1096 4.90 65.16 -31.95
C GLN A 1096 4.14 66.32 -32.60
N THR A 1097 2.93 66.09 -33.12
CA THR A 1097 2.14 67.17 -33.75
C THR A 1097 1.75 68.28 -32.77
N ALA A 1098 1.56 67.98 -31.48
CA ALA A 1098 1.38 68.99 -30.45
C ALA A 1098 2.66 69.80 -30.20
N THR A 1099 3.84 69.17 -30.16
CA THR A 1099 5.12 69.90 -30.05
C THR A 1099 5.38 70.77 -31.27
N GLU A 1100 5.15 70.28 -32.49
CA GLU A 1100 5.29 71.05 -33.74
C GLU A 1100 4.36 72.28 -33.76
N GLN A 1101 3.12 72.16 -33.25
CA GLN A 1101 2.21 73.30 -33.11
C GLN A 1101 2.67 74.31 -32.05
N MET A 1102 3.19 73.85 -30.89
CA MET A 1102 3.74 74.73 -29.87
C MET A 1102 5.02 75.44 -30.34
N GLU A 1103 5.89 74.76 -31.08
CA GLU A 1103 7.07 75.34 -31.72
C GLU A 1103 6.67 76.37 -32.78
N GLY A 1104 5.69 76.08 -33.63
CA GLY A 1104 5.15 77.04 -34.60
C GLY A 1104 4.61 78.31 -33.94
N LEU A 1105 3.84 78.18 -32.84
CA LEU A 1105 3.29 79.32 -32.09
C LEU A 1105 4.37 80.12 -31.34
N THR A 1106 5.36 79.45 -30.76
CA THR A 1106 6.49 80.13 -30.09
C THR A 1106 7.39 80.84 -31.08
N GLN A 1107 7.66 80.27 -32.26
CA GLN A 1107 8.37 80.96 -33.35
C GLN A 1107 7.60 82.19 -33.87
N GLN A 1108 6.30 82.05 -34.12
CA GLN A 1108 5.45 83.18 -34.55
C GLN A 1108 5.44 84.32 -33.52
N SER A 1109 5.23 83.99 -32.23
CA SER A 1109 5.22 84.99 -31.15
C SER A 1109 6.60 85.63 -30.94
N SER A 1110 7.71 84.88 -31.08
CA SER A 1110 9.07 85.42 -31.08
C SER A 1110 9.28 86.43 -32.21
N HIS A 1111 8.91 86.10 -33.46
CA HIS A 1111 9.04 87.01 -34.59
C HIS A 1111 8.19 88.29 -34.46
N VAL A 1112 7.03 88.20 -33.81
CA VAL A 1112 6.20 89.38 -33.46
C VAL A 1112 6.89 90.22 -32.38
N LEU A 1113 7.41 89.60 -31.32
CA LEU A 1113 8.14 90.30 -30.25
C LEU A 1113 9.40 91.00 -30.78
N GLU A 1114 10.21 90.33 -31.61
CA GLU A 1114 11.36 90.96 -32.26
C GLU A 1114 10.95 92.13 -33.16
N ARG A 1115 9.86 92.01 -33.93
CA ARG A 1115 9.36 93.10 -34.78
C ARG A 1115 8.95 94.31 -33.94
N LEU A 1116 8.25 94.08 -32.83
CA LEU A 1116 7.86 95.13 -31.88
C LEU A 1116 9.07 95.75 -31.18
N GLN A 1117 10.06 94.96 -30.77
CA GLN A 1117 11.31 95.45 -30.19
C GLN A 1117 12.11 96.30 -31.20
N ARG A 1118 12.20 95.88 -32.47
CA ARG A 1118 12.84 96.64 -33.54
C ARG A 1118 12.11 97.95 -33.83
N GLN A 1119 10.78 97.96 -33.82
CA GLN A 1119 9.97 99.19 -33.95
C GLN A 1119 10.13 100.12 -32.75
N LEU A 1120 10.17 99.59 -31.52
CA LEU A 1120 10.41 100.38 -30.31
C LEU A 1120 11.80 101.01 -30.33
N GLY A 1121 12.85 100.26 -30.70
CA GLY A 1121 14.21 100.79 -30.85
C GLY A 1121 14.29 101.91 -31.90
N GLN A 1122 13.59 101.77 -33.02
CA GLN A 1122 13.47 102.83 -34.03
C GLN A 1122 12.79 104.08 -33.46
N ALA A 1123 11.67 103.94 -32.75
CA ALA A 1123 10.97 105.07 -32.12
C ALA A 1123 11.82 105.78 -31.05
N CYS A 1124 12.56 105.02 -30.22
CA CYS A 1124 13.49 105.59 -29.24
C CYS A 1124 14.61 106.39 -29.94
N SER A 1125 15.24 105.84 -30.99
CA SER A 1125 16.28 106.56 -31.73
C SER A 1125 15.78 107.83 -32.44
N GLN A 1126 14.52 107.84 -32.89
CA GLN A 1126 13.88 109.04 -33.44
C GLN A 1126 13.63 110.11 -32.35
N LEU A 1127 13.22 109.71 -31.14
CA LEU A 1127 13.09 110.64 -30.00
C LEU A 1127 14.45 111.23 -29.58
N GLU A 1128 15.51 110.42 -29.56
CA GLU A 1128 16.88 110.90 -29.28
C GLU A 1128 17.40 111.88 -30.35
N GLN A 1129 17.08 111.64 -31.63
CA GLN A 1129 17.38 112.56 -32.74
C GLN A 1129 16.60 113.89 -32.60
N LEU A 1130 15.33 113.84 -32.21
CA LEU A 1130 14.54 115.06 -31.96
C LEU A 1130 15.07 115.83 -30.73
N HIS A 1131 15.46 115.13 -29.67
CA HIS A 1131 16.05 115.74 -28.47
C HIS A 1131 17.40 116.42 -28.76
N SER A 1132 18.26 115.83 -29.60
CA SER A 1132 19.52 116.47 -29.99
C SER A 1132 19.32 117.66 -30.93
N PHE A 1133 18.40 117.55 -31.91
CA PHE A 1133 18.02 118.67 -32.79
C PHE A 1133 17.49 119.88 -32.00
N ILE A 1134 16.57 119.66 -31.04
CA ILE A 1134 16.00 120.75 -30.23
C ILE A 1134 17.10 121.45 -29.39
N LYS A 1135 18.07 120.69 -28.85
CA LYS A 1135 19.19 121.28 -28.11
C LYS A 1135 20.10 122.12 -28.99
N ALA A 1136 20.42 121.64 -30.20
CA ALA A 1136 21.20 122.42 -31.16
C ALA A 1136 20.48 123.72 -31.55
N LEU A 1137 19.19 123.67 -31.84
CA LEU A 1137 18.37 124.84 -32.14
C LEU A 1137 18.32 125.84 -30.96
N ALA A 1138 18.25 125.34 -29.72
CA ALA A 1138 18.25 126.19 -28.53
C ALA A 1138 19.59 126.91 -28.33
N SER A 1139 20.72 126.23 -28.57
CA SER A 1139 22.05 126.84 -28.57
C SER A 1139 22.19 127.91 -29.66
N GLU A 1140 21.76 127.62 -30.89
CA GLU A 1140 21.84 128.56 -32.02
C GLU A 1140 21.04 129.85 -31.75
N ILE A 1141 19.83 129.72 -31.20
CA ILE A 1141 18.97 130.87 -30.82
C ILE A 1141 19.63 131.74 -29.74
N LEU A 1142 20.41 131.15 -28.82
CA LEU A 1142 21.16 131.94 -27.84
C LEU A 1142 22.39 132.62 -28.43
N ILE A 1143 23.11 131.98 -29.36
CA ILE A 1143 24.23 132.60 -30.07
C ILE A 1143 23.72 133.82 -30.86
N ASP A 1144 22.61 133.65 -31.60
CA ASP A 1144 21.90 134.73 -32.30
C ASP A 1144 21.51 135.89 -31.36
N ILE A 1145 20.96 135.58 -30.17
CA ILE A 1145 20.57 136.60 -29.18
C ILE A 1145 21.79 137.32 -28.60
N GLN A 1146 22.85 136.58 -28.27
CA GLN A 1146 24.07 137.14 -27.72
C GLN A 1146 24.81 138.01 -28.73
N GLU A 1147 24.80 137.65 -30.02
CA GLU A 1147 25.37 138.52 -31.06
C GLU A 1147 24.56 139.83 -31.19
N VAL A 1148 23.23 139.76 -31.22
CA VAL A 1148 22.38 140.96 -31.23
C VAL A 1148 22.62 141.83 -29.99
N LYS A 1149 22.68 141.25 -28.77
CA LYS A 1149 23.05 141.96 -27.53
C LYS A 1149 24.40 142.67 -27.66
N GLN A 1150 25.43 141.98 -28.17
CA GLN A 1150 26.76 142.57 -28.39
C GLN A 1150 26.76 143.70 -29.43
N GLN A 1151 26.04 143.55 -30.54
CA GLN A 1151 25.91 144.61 -31.56
C GLN A 1151 25.15 145.82 -31.02
N LEU A 1152 24.11 145.59 -30.21
CA LEU A 1152 23.30 146.61 -29.53
C LEU A 1152 24.16 147.39 -28.54
N MET A 1153 24.96 146.71 -27.71
CA MET A 1153 25.95 147.34 -26.80
C MET A 1153 27.00 148.17 -27.57
N LYS A 1154 27.56 147.64 -28.66
CA LYS A 1154 28.47 148.39 -29.55
C LYS A 1154 27.81 149.67 -30.10
N ARG A 1155 26.52 149.62 -30.46
CA ARG A 1155 25.77 150.80 -30.93
C ARG A 1155 25.35 151.78 -29.84
N ARG A 1156 24.99 151.33 -28.62
CA ARG A 1156 24.75 152.20 -27.46
C ARG A 1156 26.01 153.02 -27.15
N ARG A 1157 27.19 152.39 -27.15
CA ARG A 1157 28.49 153.07 -26.99
C ARG A 1157 28.76 154.11 -28.08
N LEU A 1158 28.56 153.78 -29.36
CA LEU A 1158 28.69 154.76 -30.45
C LEU A 1158 27.70 155.93 -30.35
N ARG A 1159 26.44 155.69 -29.96
CA ARG A 1159 25.47 156.79 -29.76
C ARG A 1159 25.86 157.67 -28.57
N GLN A 1160 26.24 157.10 -27.43
CA GLN A 1160 26.70 157.86 -26.25
C GLN A 1160 27.86 158.81 -26.62
N ALA A 1161 28.86 158.30 -27.35
CA ALA A 1161 29.97 159.10 -27.87
C ALA A 1161 29.55 160.22 -28.84
N SER A 1162 28.40 160.10 -29.50
CA SER A 1162 27.85 161.15 -30.40
C SER A 1162 26.93 162.16 -29.70
N THR A 1163 26.32 161.79 -28.57
CA THR A 1163 25.40 162.68 -27.82
C THR A 1163 26.12 163.62 -26.85
N VAL A 1164 27.39 163.35 -26.51
CA VAL A 1164 28.21 164.30 -25.74
C VAL A 1164 28.60 165.46 -26.64
N ALA A 1165 27.78 166.50 -26.57
CA ALA A 1165 27.87 167.75 -27.31
C ALA A 1165 29.30 168.36 -27.31
N GLY A 1166 29.71 169.16 -28.31
CA GLY A 1166 28.85 170.02 -29.14
C GLY A 1166 28.42 171.31 -28.41
N LYS A 1167 28.70 171.42 -27.09
CA LYS A 1167 28.43 172.58 -26.23
C LYS A 1167 29.44 172.64 -25.08
N GLY A 1168 30.11 173.78 -24.90
CA GLY A 1168 31.01 174.04 -23.77
C GLY A 1168 32.45 173.58 -24.03
N ALA A 1169 33.38 174.53 -24.11
CA ALA A 1169 34.77 174.23 -24.44
C ALA A 1169 35.66 174.11 -23.18
N PHE A 1170 36.21 172.93 -22.96
CA PHE A 1170 37.51 172.78 -22.29
C PHE A 1170 38.43 171.97 -23.22
N SER A 1171 39.62 172.52 -23.50
CA SER A 1171 40.54 171.93 -24.47
C SER A 1171 41.01 170.55 -24.01
N ALA A 1172 40.79 169.50 -24.81
CA ALA A 1172 41.03 168.10 -24.41
C ALA A 1172 42.45 167.84 -23.82
N LYS A 1173 43.44 168.66 -24.18
CA LYS A 1173 44.80 168.62 -23.63
C LYS A 1173 44.87 168.92 -22.12
N SER A 1174 43.89 169.61 -21.53
CA SER A 1174 43.81 169.79 -20.06
C SER A 1174 43.16 168.59 -19.36
N MET A 1175 42.17 167.94 -19.98
CA MET A 1175 41.50 166.77 -19.40
C MET A 1175 42.42 165.54 -19.41
N ILE A 1176 43.14 165.31 -20.52
CA ILE A 1176 44.17 164.25 -20.58
C ILE A 1176 45.30 164.55 -19.59
N LYS A 1177 45.73 165.81 -19.44
CA LYS A 1177 46.66 166.18 -18.35
C LYS A 1177 46.07 165.92 -16.96
N ALA A 1178 44.78 166.16 -16.73
CA ALA A 1178 44.15 165.91 -15.44
C ALA A 1178 44.08 164.39 -15.13
N LYS A 1179 43.73 163.54 -16.10
CA LYS A 1179 43.77 162.07 -15.96
C LYS A 1179 45.20 161.57 -15.73
N SER A 1180 46.15 161.97 -16.56
CA SER A 1180 47.57 161.63 -16.42
C SER A 1180 48.16 162.10 -15.08
N ILE A 1181 47.81 163.29 -14.59
CA ILE A 1181 48.24 163.79 -13.27
C ILE A 1181 47.53 163.04 -12.14
N ALA A 1182 46.25 162.71 -12.26
CA ALA A 1182 45.53 161.92 -11.25
C ALA A 1182 46.11 160.49 -11.14
N ALA A 1183 46.36 159.83 -12.28
CA ALA A 1183 47.07 158.55 -12.34
C ALA A 1183 48.47 158.65 -11.70
N SER A 1184 49.21 159.72 -12.00
CA SER A 1184 50.55 159.96 -11.43
C SER A 1184 50.57 160.30 -9.93
N ILE A 1185 49.51 160.92 -9.39
CA ILE A 1185 49.38 161.26 -7.97
C ILE A 1185 48.84 160.08 -7.15
N LEU A 1186 47.88 159.34 -7.70
CA LEU A 1186 47.32 158.13 -7.09
C LEU A 1186 48.22 156.88 -7.30
N ASN A 1187 49.22 157.01 -8.16
CA ASN A 1187 50.21 155.98 -8.51
C ASN A 1187 49.58 154.69 -9.08
N MET A 1188 48.60 154.86 -9.96
CA MET A 1188 47.90 153.79 -10.69
C MET A 1188 47.99 154.04 -12.21
N SER A 1189 47.74 153.06 -13.07
CA SER A 1189 47.83 153.29 -14.52
C SER A 1189 46.64 154.10 -15.05
N GLU A 1190 46.82 154.71 -16.23
CA GLU A 1190 45.77 155.50 -16.88
C GLU A 1190 44.57 154.63 -17.29
N ASN A 1191 44.77 153.31 -17.50
CA ASN A 1191 43.69 152.35 -17.71
C ASN A 1191 42.93 152.01 -16.41
N ASP A 1192 43.64 151.81 -15.29
CA ASP A 1192 43.01 151.48 -14.00
C ASP A 1192 42.11 152.63 -13.51
N LEU A 1193 42.48 153.87 -13.86
CA LEU A 1193 41.67 155.06 -13.60
C LEU A 1193 40.42 155.11 -14.50
N GLU A 1194 40.53 154.66 -15.74
CA GLU A 1194 39.41 154.61 -16.70
C GLU A 1194 38.39 153.53 -16.29
N ASP A 1195 38.82 152.31 -15.95
CA ASP A 1195 37.95 151.20 -15.51
C ASP A 1195 37.19 151.52 -14.21
N ILE A 1196 37.78 152.34 -13.31
CA ILE A 1196 37.10 152.83 -12.10
C ILE A 1196 36.09 153.94 -12.42
N MET A 1197 36.33 154.74 -13.46
CA MET A 1197 35.40 155.78 -13.92
C MET A 1197 34.23 155.25 -14.76
N ASP A 1198 34.36 154.08 -15.41
CA ASP A 1198 33.32 153.41 -16.19
C ASP A 1198 32.40 152.50 -15.34
N THR A 1199 32.15 152.87 -14.08
CA THR A 1199 31.55 152.01 -13.03
C THR A 1199 30.10 151.56 -13.29
N ASP A 1200 29.39 152.17 -14.24
CA ASP A 1200 27.96 151.91 -14.53
C ASP A 1200 27.69 150.80 -15.59
N GLN A 1201 28.70 150.27 -16.30
CA GLN A 1201 28.47 149.31 -17.41
C GLN A 1201 28.75 147.82 -17.10
N VAL A 1202 29.44 147.49 -16.01
CA VAL A 1202 29.87 146.09 -15.73
C VAL A 1202 28.73 145.24 -15.15
N THR A 1203 27.79 145.85 -14.44
CA THR A 1203 26.71 145.15 -13.70
C THR A 1203 25.61 144.57 -14.57
N GLU A 1204 25.22 145.23 -15.67
CA GLU A 1204 24.16 144.72 -16.56
C GLU A 1204 24.58 143.39 -17.22
N ALA A 1205 25.79 143.32 -17.78
CA ALA A 1205 26.25 142.19 -18.59
C ALA A 1205 26.28 140.84 -17.83
N HIS A 1206 26.63 140.86 -16.54
CA HIS A 1206 26.60 139.66 -15.70
C HIS A 1206 25.17 139.16 -15.41
N SER A 1207 24.18 140.06 -15.37
CA SER A 1207 22.78 139.71 -15.13
C SER A 1207 22.09 139.02 -16.32
N GLU A 1208 22.55 139.28 -17.55
CA GLU A 1208 21.97 138.71 -18.76
C GLU A 1208 22.42 137.27 -19.00
N SER A 1209 23.70 136.97 -18.78
CA SER A 1209 24.28 135.63 -18.96
C SER A 1209 23.57 134.57 -18.08
N LEU A 1210 23.26 134.91 -16.83
CA LEU A 1210 22.50 134.04 -15.92
C LEU A 1210 21.11 133.70 -16.46
N ARG A 1211 20.37 134.69 -17.00
CA ARG A 1211 19.01 134.48 -17.56
C ARG A 1211 19.00 133.74 -18.90
N ASP A 1212 20.13 133.68 -19.60
CA ASP A 1212 20.29 132.84 -20.79
C ASP A 1212 20.59 131.37 -20.39
N GLN A 1213 21.36 131.15 -19.32
CA GLN A 1213 21.62 129.82 -18.76
C GLN A 1213 20.38 129.20 -18.10
N GLU A 1214 19.65 129.94 -17.26
CA GLU A 1214 18.41 129.48 -16.62
C GLU A 1214 17.37 128.97 -17.63
N TRP A 1215 17.33 129.58 -18.82
CA TRP A 1215 16.45 129.17 -19.90
C TRP A 1215 16.90 127.87 -20.58
N LEU A 1216 18.21 127.65 -20.76
CA LEU A 1216 18.74 126.35 -21.23
C LEU A 1216 18.40 125.23 -20.25
N ASP A 1217 18.54 125.48 -18.96
CA ASP A 1217 18.24 124.49 -17.93
C ASP A 1217 16.73 124.20 -17.85
N HIS A 1218 15.88 125.21 -18.03
CA HIS A 1218 14.43 125.03 -18.18
C HIS A 1218 14.07 124.19 -19.42
N LEU A 1219 14.69 124.44 -20.57
CA LEU A 1219 14.48 123.64 -21.80
C LEU A 1219 14.97 122.20 -21.64
N ASN A 1220 16.16 122.00 -21.05
CA ASN A 1220 16.68 120.67 -20.76
C ASN A 1220 15.77 119.92 -19.77
N HIS A 1221 15.18 120.62 -18.79
CA HIS A 1221 14.21 120.03 -17.88
C HIS A 1221 12.95 119.54 -18.61
N ILE A 1222 12.37 120.34 -19.52
CA ILE A 1222 11.20 119.91 -20.31
C ILE A 1222 11.54 118.69 -21.18
N LEU A 1223 12.73 118.64 -21.78
CA LEU A 1223 13.22 117.49 -22.58
C LEU A 1223 13.51 116.23 -21.75
N GLN A 1224 13.71 116.36 -20.44
CA GLN A 1224 13.91 115.22 -19.52
C GLN A 1224 12.59 114.67 -18.95
N GLN A 1225 11.45 115.31 -19.18
CA GLN A 1225 10.16 114.80 -18.76
C GLN A 1225 9.75 113.58 -19.60
N LYS A 1226 9.08 112.60 -18.97
CA LYS A 1226 8.66 111.33 -19.63
C LYS A 1226 7.77 111.53 -20.86
N ILE A 1227 7.12 112.70 -20.97
CA ILE A 1227 6.42 113.18 -22.17
C ILE A 1227 6.79 114.66 -22.30
N PRO A 1228 7.76 115.02 -23.17
CA PRO A 1228 8.12 116.42 -23.38
C PRO A 1228 6.92 117.17 -23.97
N SER A 1229 6.41 118.17 -23.26
CA SER A 1229 5.26 118.95 -23.74
C SER A 1229 5.68 119.86 -24.89
N ALA A 1230 5.33 119.47 -26.12
CA ALA A 1230 5.62 120.24 -27.33
C ALA A 1230 5.12 121.70 -27.23
N GLY A 1231 4.00 121.94 -26.52
CA GLY A 1231 3.50 123.30 -26.27
C GLY A 1231 4.40 124.12 -25.34
N GLN A 1232 4.95 123.51 -24.28
CA GLN A 1232 5.90 124.19 -23.38
C GLN A 1232 7.25 124.43 -24.07
N LEU A 1233 7.74 123.46 -24.83
CA LEU A 1233 8.93 123.57 -25.69
C LEU A 1233 8.80 124.74 -26.68
N ILE A 1234 7.68 124.81 -27.41
CA ILE A 1234 7.44 125.87 -28.39
C ILE A 1234 7.26 127.23 -27.71
N GLU A 1235 6.59 127.35 -26.56
CA GLU A 1235 6.49 128.65 -25.88
C GLU A 1235 7.83 129.09 -25.27
N ALA A 1236 8.63 128.18 -24.70
CA ALA A 1236 9.97 128.50 -24.19
C ALA A 1236 10.88 129.05 -25.31
N VAL A 1237 10.87 128.43 -26.49
CA VAL A 1237 11.56 128.93 -27.68
C VAL A 1237 10.96 130.25 -28.17
N ARG A 1238 9.63 130.37 -28.23
CA ARG A 1238 8.91 131.59 -28.63
C ARG A 1238 9.25 132.78 -27.72
N VAL A 1239 9.45 132.58 -26.42
CA VAL A 1239 9.85 133.64 -25.47
C VAL A 1239 11.24 134.18 -25.82
N LYS A 1240 12.25 133.32 -26.07
CA LYS A 1240 13.56 133.81 -26.52
C LYS A 1240 13.53 134.40 -27.93
N MET A 1241 12.71 133.89 -28.86
CA MET A 1241 12.52 134.55 -30.16
C MET A 1241 11.83 135.93 -30.05
N LYS A 1242 10.96 136.14 -29.06
CA LYS A 1242 10.41 137.47 -28.72
C LYS A 1242 11.52 138.38 -28.14
N GLU A 1243 12.38 137.88 -27.25
CA GLU A 1243 13.55 138.61 -26.73
C GLU A 1243 14.48 139.06 -27.88
N ARG A 1244 14.86 138.14 -28.78
CA ARG A 1244 15.62 138.45 -30.00
C ARG A 1244 14.95 139.55 -30.82
N LYS A 1245 13.63 139.46 -31.04
CA LYS A 1245 12.88 140.43 -31.83
C LYS A 1245 12.97 141.82 -31.20
N VAL A 1246 12.69 141.96 -29.91
CA VAL A 1246 12.75 143.26 -29.20
C VAL A 1246 14.15 143.85 -29.26
N LEU A 1247 15.19 143.05 -29.01
CA LEU A 1247 16.59 143.48 -29.12
C LEU A 1247 16.97 143.91 -30.56
N THR A 1248 16.37 143.28 -31.58
CA THR A 1248 16.58 143.66 -32.99
C THR A 1248 15.85 144.96 -33.34
N GLU A 1249 14.66 145.19 -32.78
CA GLU A 1249 13.88 146.44 -32.92
C GLU A 1249 14.56 147.61 -32.17
N GLU A 1250 15.18 147.36 -31.01
CA GLU A 1250 16.09 148.32 -30.36
C GLU A 1250 17.33 148.60 -31.23
N LEU A 1251 17.99 147.57 -31.75
CA LEU A 1251 19.16 147.73 -32.62
C LEU A 1251 18.85 148.50 -33.91
N ALA A 1252 17.61 148.39 -34.41
CA ALA A 1252 17.09 149.12 -35.57
C ALA A 1252 16.70 150.58 -35.26
N THR A 1253 16.04 150.85 -34.12
CA THR A 1253 15.77 152.23 -33.68
C THR A 1253 17.05 152.98 -33.25
N LEU A 1254 18.09 152.24 -32.86
CA LEU A 1254 19.46 152.75 -32.74
C LEU A 1254 20.13 153.02 -34.11
N ALA A 1255 19.66 152.41 -35.20
CA ALA A 1255 20.22 152.55 -36.55
C ALA A 1255 19.67 153.75 -37.35
N THR A 1256 18.37 154.03 -37.23
CA THR A 1256 17.68 155.01 -38.10
C THR A 1256 18.05 156.46 -37.75
N PRO A 1257 18.58 157.27 -38.69
CA PRO A 1257 18.75 158.70 -38.51
C PRO A 1257 17.41 159.40 -38.79
N VAL A 1258 16.71 159.86 -37.74
CA VAL A 1258 15.48 160.65 -37.89
C VAL A 1258 15.85 162.12 -38.06
N SER A 1259 15.37 162.73 -39.15
CA SER A 1259 15.60 164.14 -39.48
C SER A 1259 14.35 164.99 -39.18
N GLU A 1260 14.61 166.19 -38.66
CA GLU A 1260 13.72 167.37 -38.56
C GLU A 1260 12.36 167.31 -37.82
N LYS A 1261 12.29 168.19 -36.80
CA LYS A 1261 11.20 169.15 -36.53
C LYS A 1261 9.75 168.65 -36.56
N ALA A 1262 9.29 168.20 -35.40
CA ALA A 1262 8.11 168.78 -34.75
C ALA A 1262 8.45 168.98 -33.25
#